data_AF-A0A354RE73-F1
#
_entry.id   AF-A0A354RE73-F1
#
_cell.length_a   1.000
_cell.length_b   1.000
_cell.length_c   1.000
_cell.angle_alpha   90.00
_cell.angle_beta   90.00
_cell.angle_gamma   90.00
#
_symmetry.space_group_name_H-M   'P 1'
#
loop_
_entity.id
_entity.type
_entity.pdbx_description
1 polymer ?
#
loop_
_entity_poly.entity_id
_entity_poly.type
_entity_poly.pdbx_seq_one_letter_code
_entity_poly.pdbx_strand_id
1 'polypeptide(L)'
;MSAQPKYLELEGSELVDQTLFLRLDGQSLEFSKVNSSVLRKDAFSWHGQRSGESLSTLSFVAVEGHYHGTLLLDGRAYKFKGPGPSFVLSLAPRALPCGGCRVGSSLPPDPRRAGQVARTWRTGDANLIDLLVVYPAAVVSAAGGESALSAAILGAVADANLCYLNSGLDLRLRLVHQAQTTYSPSGVLDTDLKRIKETADGHMDEVHGLRDLYGADLVALLTTTSDTGGLANTMSTPSLNFEDSGFSVSVWDQIGAPSYTLAHEVGHNMGCLHNREDDDTTDGDENYDLFAFSFGKRWQDENSGYRTIMAYDDNAENFPTKIPYFSNPQVSYLGVTTGNAGTENNAKVLSITAPYVSNFRKSTVQAINSSVFTLRVAEGNASSLGVRLAMEPADSTQVTFSISGDSDFQIIGPSTLTFDANNWNLSQPVAVFAGSDTDDQNGTATLSLSASGMTTATVDLVEEDQNSSMGSSHYAFAGVVTNELGIGLGGVEVAFSDGSSSVFTDADGLFLGSLSSGWTGSASLSKAGYAFSGASVDLPGLSGHSLTHAFSSSRSTILYVDQDASGQNDGSSWANAFTNLAQALKAEADFQEVWVAEGTYLPGEVRTDTFILPPNIPVYGGFAGNELLRSQRDSSAYTTILSGDLGVAGDHTDNAYHVVSPASGSTLDGFVVQEGYASKNITGDDRGKGGALWADGIAFTVSNCSFQSNRSFQGGSGVYLNDSNASFLNCVFSNNLTDSTGSGAAAYLEDSNVSFESCSFAQNQAHFYGGAIRSDSSALDLLNCTFTSNQSVTSNGGGALYLNGGSFTIRSSVFTTNSANYDGGAVLSDGASGSFADSNFSGNLNTESNGGGALHLKDTNASLSGCRFQENLTYAPNYGGAIKFSNSQSSVSSCVFVSNRSMNNSAGAVYGDGSSILTVSDSNFTSNQATQGGALFIDSGGACAMTGNRFVENSANVGGALYLSNFATSKITGNDFHENNSTQFGGALFLTDGSLEIEGGTFYRNSSTYGGAVAVQYSSMITFDGVRGLGNEANGTSSASGGFLYLGVESLGADLINCALSGNRAKGYGGVVRPSGNLTITNCTIVGNVSESWGGVVILFEGDVLTLENSILWQNQATDAGNDVAVNTGSASAHYSLFDPSQSYGSISGTSNLSDSPVFVDSDGSDGIMGTLDDDLQFQAGSPGINQGSTSFTNYSTTDLLKQSRSGLPDMGAYEYWSDSPPQFTSSSTVSAAENQT
;
A
#
# COMPACT_ATOMS: atom_id res chain seq x y z
N MET A 1 -65.04 5.41 -26.82
CA MET A 1 -66.10 6.29 -26.29
C MET A 1 -65.53 7.70 -26.22
N SER A 2 -66.21 8.70 -26.76
CA SER A 2 -65.74 10.10 -26.76
C SER A 2 -65.65 10.61 -25.33
N ALA A 3 -64.44 10.86 -24.85
CA ALA A 3 -64.18 11.37 -23.51
C ALA A 3 -64.62 12.83 -23.43
N GLN A 4 -65.70 13.10 -22.70
CA GLN A 4 -65.88 14.39 -22.07
C GLN A 4 -64.63 14.65 -21.18
N PRO A 5 -64.09 15.88 -21.12
CA PRO A 5 -62.99 16.19 -20.23
C PRO A 5 -63.43 15.88 -18.78
N LYS A 6 -62.67 15.02 -18.09
CA LYS A 6 -62.90 14.75 -16.68
C LYS A 6 -62.37 15.92 -15.87
N TYR A 7 -63.18 16.46 -14.97
CA TYR A 7 -62.78 17.56 -14.09
C TYR A 7 -62.47 17.05 -12.69
N LEU A 8 -61.33 17.49 -12.17
CA LEU A 8 -60.86 17.26 -10.82
C LEU A 8 -61.07 18.52 -9.99
N GLU A 9 -61.61 18.41 -8.80
CA GLU A 9 -61.60 19.48 -7.80
C GLU A 9 -61.11 18.90 -6.46
N LEU A 10 -60.05 19.49 -5.89
CA LEU A 10 -59.57 19.18 -4.54
C LEU A 10 -60.37 20.01 -3.54
N GLU A 11 -61.20 19.38 -2.71
CA GLU A 11 -61.97 20.03 -1.63
C GLU A 11 -61.36 19.74 -0.25
N GLY A 12 -61.06 20.78 0.53
CA GLY A 12 -60.52 20.71 1.90
C GLY A 12 -60.18 22.10 2.44
N SER A 13 -60.38 22.36 3.74
CA SER A 13 -60.10 23.68 4.35
C SER A 13 -58.61 23.95 4.50
N GLU A 14 -57.78 22.90 4.54
CA GLU A 14 -56.32 22.97 4.45
C GLU A 14 -55.81 21.75 3.67
N LEU A 15 -54.95 21.92 2.65
CA LEU A 15 -54.42 20.79 1.86
C LEU A 15 -53.43 19.90 2.65
N VAL A 16 -53.26 20.21 3.92
CA VAL A 16 -52.49 19.46 4.92
C VAL A 16 -53.35 18.37 5.58
N ASP A 17 -54.68 18.40 5.36
CA ASP A 17 -55.66 17.45 5.90
C ASP A 17 -55.32 15.99 5.56
N GLN A 18 -55.59 15.07 6.51
CA GLN A 18 -55.34 13.63 6.38
C GLN A 18 -56.23 12.93 5.36
N THR A 19 -57.38 13.50 5.06
CA THR A 19 -58.33 12.94 4.09
C THR A 19 -58.63 14.01 3.08
N LEU A 20 -58.39 13.68 1.81
CA LEU A 20 -58.67 14.60 0.71
C LEU A 20 -59.83 14.08 -0.12
N PHE A 21 -60.85 14.93 -0.28
CA PHE A 21 -61.98 14.65 -1.13
C PHE A 21 -61.71 15.16 -2.53
N LEU A 22 -61.83 14.25 -3.48
CA LEU A 22 -61.59 14.49 -4.88
C LEU A 22 -62.92 14.38 -5.62
N ARG A 23 -63.43 15.50 -6.15
CA ARG A 23 -64.59 15.45 -7.04
C ARG A 23 -64.15 15.13 -8.45
N LEU A 24 -64.56 13.97 -8.94
CA LEU A 24 -64.39 13.52 -10.31
C LEU A 24 -65.76 13.46 -11.00
N ASP A 25 -65.99 14.32 -11.99
CA ASP A 25 -67.27 14.39 -12.73
C ASP A 25 -68.52 14.49 -11.82
N GLY A 26 -68.38 15.15 -10.66
CA GLY A 26 -69.43 15.31 -9.66
C GLY A 26 -69.57 14.17 -8.64
N GLN A 27 -68.74 13.13 -8.72
CA GLN A 27 -68.64 12.09 -7.69
C GLN A 27 -67.49 12.39 -6.75
N SER A 28 -67.74 12.35 -5.43
CA SER A 28 -66.70 12.52 -4.41
C SER A 28 -65.97 11.19 -4.19
N LEU A 29 -64.65 11.20 -4.30
CA LEU A 29 -63.75 10.09 -4.02
C LEU A 29 -62.90 10.47 -2.81
N GLU A 30 -62.82 9.57 -1.84
CA GLU A 30 -62.08 9.79 -0.60
C GLU A 30 -60.70 9.14 -0.69
N PHE A 31 -59.64 9.95 -0.50
CA PHE A 31 -58.28 9.48 -0.42
C PHE A 31 -57.71 9.79 0.97
N SER A 32 -57.22 8.76 1.64
CA SER A 32 -56.49 8.89 2.89
C SER A 32 -55.02 9.14 2.58
N LYS A 33 -54.45 10.17 3.21
CA LYS A 33 -53.05 10.57 3.08
C LYS A 33 -52.17 9.43 3.60
N VAL A 34 -51.29 8.94 2.74
CA VAL A 34 -50.28 7.93 3.05
C VAL A 34 -48.97 8.61 3.44
N ASN A 35 -48.59 9.67 2.72
CA ASN A 35 -47.36 10.43 2.97
C ASN A 35 -47.53 11.88 2.51
N SER A 36 -46.90 12.82 3.20
CA SER A 36 -46.78 14.22 2.77
C SER A 36 -45.51 14.82 3.32
N SER A 37 -44.91 15.77 2.59
CA SER A 37 -43.71 16.46 3.04
C SER A 37 -43.78 17.92 2.67
N VAL A 38 -43.45 18.80 3.62
CA VAL A 38 -43.04 20.17 3.31
C VAL A 38 -41.65 20.08 2.69
N LEU A 39 -41.52 20.54 1.46
CA LEU A 39 -40.27 20.43 0.70
C LEU A 39 -39.44 21.73 0.82
N ARG A 40 -40.14 22.86 0.97
CA ARG A 40 -39.61 24.18 1.38
C ARG A 40 -40.79 25.06 1.82
N LYS A 41 -40.51 26.28 2.30
CA LYS A 41 -41.50 27.20 2.93
C LYS A 41 -42.84 27.38 2.15
N ASP A 42 -42.82 27.26 0.84
CA ASP A 42 -43.91 27.51 -0.10
C ASP A 42 -44.30 26.26 -0.93
N ALA A 43 -43.78 25.08 -0.57
CA ALA A 43 -43.95 23.84 -1.33
C ALA A 43 -44.26 22.64 -0.44
N PHE A 44 -45.27 21.85 -0.81
CA PHE A 44 -45.59 20.59 -0.13
C PHE A 44 -45.95 19.49 -1.13
N SER A 45 -45.65 18.25 -0.76
CA SER A 45 -46.08 17.03 -1.45
C SER A 45 -47.15 16.31 -0.65
N TRP A 46 -48.03 15.61 -1.36
CA TRP A 46 -49.12 14.82 -0.80
C TRP A 46 -49.28 13.54 -1.63
N HIS A 47 -49.30 12.40 -0.96
CA HIS A 47 -49.55 11.08 -1.52
C HIS A 47 -50.61 10.41 -0.68
N GLY A 48 -51.60 9.80 -1.32
CA GLY A 48 -52.68 9.11 -0.63
C GLY A 48 -53.28 7.99 -1.45
N GLN A 49 -54.02 7.14 -0.75
CA GLN A 49 -54.64 5.95 -1.28
C GLN A 49 -56.13 5.96 -0.99
N ARG A 50 -56.92 5.42 -1.90
CA ARG A 50 -58.36 5.32 -1.73
C ARG A 50 -58.71 4.29 -0.66
N SER A 51 -59.59 4.66 0.26
CA SER A 51 -60.06 3.75 1.31
C SER A 51 -60.69 2.48 0.71
N GLY A 52 -60.17 1.30 1.08
CA GLY A 52 -60.65 -0.01 0.62
C GLY A 52 -60.17 -0.48 -0.76
N GLU A 53 -59.39 0.32 -1.51
CA GLU A 53 -58.91 -0.05 -2.86
C GLU A 53 -57.41 0.24 -3.02
N SER A 54 -56.58 -0.81 -2.96
CA SER A 54 -55.12 -0.65 -2.97
C SER A 54 -54.53 -0.14 -4.28
N LEU A 55 -55.30 -0.17 -5.37
CA LEU A 55 -54.87 0.19 -6.73
C LEU A 55 -55.18 1.64 -7.13
N SER A 56 -55.90 2.37 -6.28
CA SER A 56 -56.32 3.75 -6.56
C SER A 56 -55.52 4.72 -5.68
N THR A 57 -54.58 5.46 -6.27
CA THR A 57 -53.68 6.39 -5.56
C THR A 57 -53.73 7.79 -6.15
N LEU A 58 -53.55 8.79 -5.30
CA LEU A 58 -53.44 10.19 -5.68
C LEU A 58 -52.10 10.71 -5.17
N SER A 59 -51.35 11.38 -6.04
CA SER A 59 -50.07 11.99 -5.68
C SER A 59 -49.98 13.36 -6.31
N PHE A 60 -49.63 14.39 -5.55
CA PHE A 60 -49.41 15.72 -6.09
C PHE A 60 -48.43 16.53 -5.25
N VAL A 61 -47.88 17.56 -5.88
CA VAL A 61 -47.10 18.60 -5.22
C VAL A 61 -47.71 19.94 -5.54
N ALA A 62 -47.76 20.81 -4.55
CA ALA A 62 -48.11 22.21 -4.72
C ALA A 62 -46.89 23.10 -4.45
N VAL A 63 -46.63 24.06 -5.34
CA VAL A 63 -45.59 25.09 -5.19
C VAL A 63 -46.22 26.43 -5.52
N GLU A 64 -46.24 27.36 -4.57
CA GLU A 64 -46.84 28.71 -4.75
C GLU A 64 -48.27 28.66 -5.35
N GLY A 65 -49.09 27.68 -4.93
CA GLY A 65 -50.46 27.49 -5.42
C GLY A 65 -50.61 26.87 -6.82
N HIS A 66 -49.51 26.41 -7.42
CA HIS A 66 -49.50 25.57 -8.63
C HIS A 66 -49.36 24.11 -8.27
N TYR A 67 -50.19 23.25 -8.87
CA TYR A 67 -50.21 21.83 -8.60
C TYR A 67 -49.68 21.04 -9.79
N HIS A 68 -49.04 19.93 -9.48
CA HIS A 68 -48.66 18.90 -10.45
C HIS A 68 -48.87 17.54 -9.79
N GLY A 69 -49.64 16.66 -10.43
CA GLY A 69 -49.98 15.38 -9.82
C GLY A 69 -50.51 14.31 -10.76
N THR A 70 -50.61 13.11 -10.21
CA THR A 70 -51.08 11.89 -10.86
C THR A 70 -52.17 11.25 -10.01
N LEU A 71 -53.25 10.84 -10.66
CA LEU A 71 -54.32 10.02 -10.11
C LEU A 71 -54.29 8.67 -10.82
N LEU A 72 -53.97 7.60 -10.10
CA LEU A 72 -54.18 6.24 -10.55
C LEU A 72 -55.59 5.82 -10.11
N LEU A 73 -56.44 5.44 -11.07
CA LEU A 73 -57.81 5.02 -10.82
C LEU A 73 -58.17 3.86 -11.76
N ASP A 74 -58.61 2.74 -11.20
CA ASP A 74 -58.98 1.52 -11.95
C ASP A 74 -57.90 1.05 -12.95
N GLY A 75 -56.63 1.10 -12.54
CA GLY A 75 -55.49 0.71 -13.37
C GLY A 75 -55.14 1.68 -14.50
N ARG A 76 -55.75 2.88 -14.53
CA ARG A 76 -55.40 3.96 -15.47
C ARG A 76 -54.83 5.15 -14.74
N ALA A 77 -53.67 5.62 -15.20
CA ALA A 77 -53.06 6.82 -14.68
C ALA A 77 -53.58 8.06 -15.42
N TYR A 78 -53.95 9.07 -14.66
CA TYR A 78 -54.36 10.40 -15.12
C TYR A 78 -53.39 11.43 -14.55
N LYS A 79 -53.02 12.44 -15.34
CA LYS A 79 -52.18 13.55 -14.90
C LYS A 79 -52.98 14.84 -14.84
N PHE A 80 -52.65 15.69 -13.88
CA PHE A 80 -53.21 17.02 -13.74
C PHE A 80 -52.12 18.05 -13.39
N LYS A 81 -52.33 19.28 -13.86
CA LYS A 81 -51.47 20.41 -13.54
C LYS A 81 -52.21 21.74 -13.68
N GLY A 82 -51.78 22.75 -12.95
CA GLY A 82 -52.26 24.12 -13.12
C GLY A 82 -52.36 24.91 -11.82
N PRO A 83 -52.80 26.17 -11.90
CA PRO A 83 -53.05 27.01 -10.73
C PRO A 83 -54.40 26.68 -10.06
N GLY A 84 -54.44 26.69 -8.73
CA GLY A 84 -55.66 26.46 -7.96
C GLY A 84 -56.10 24.98 -7.92
N PRO A 85 -57.15 24.62 -7.17
CA PRO A 85 -57.49 23.22 -6.88
C PRO A 85 -58.33 22.50 -7.94
N SER A 86 -58.65 23.14 -9.06
CA SER A 86 -59.51 22.57 -10.12
C SER A 86 -58.74 22.30 -11.40
N PHE A 87 -58.76 21.05 -11.89
CA PHE A 87 -57.93 20.61 -13.01
C PHE A 87 -58.71 19.81 -14.05
N VAL A 88 -58.20 19.83 -15.29
CA VAL A 88 -58.62 18.88 -16.32
C VAL A 88 -57.70 17.67 -16.24
N LEU A 89 -58.28 16.49 -16.03
CA LEU A 89 -57.51 15.25 -16.08
C LEU A 89 -57.18 14.89 -17.53
N SER A 90 -55.90 14.66 -17.77
CA SER A 90 -55.39 14.05 -18.99
C SER A 90 -55.03 12.60 -18.72
N LEU A 91 -55.37 11.68 -19.63
CA LEU A 91 -54.86 10.31 -19.51
C LEU A 91 -53.34 10.36 -19.65
N ALA A 92 -52.62 9.73 -18.72
CA ALA A 92 -51.17 9.64 -18.82
C ALA A 92 -50.82 8.88 -20.10
N PRO A 93 -49.99 9.44 -21.00
CA PRO A 93 -49.52 8.71 -22.17
C PRO A 93 -48.70 7.50 -21.72
N ARG A 94 -48.63 6.46 -22.57
CA ARG A 94 -47.70 5.35 -22.35
C ARG A 94 -46.29 5.93 -22.26
N ALA A 95 -45.59 5.65 -21.16
CA ALA A 95 -44.23 6.11 -20.95
C ALA A 95 -43.31 5.56 -22.05
N LEU A 96 -42.34 6.36 -22.46
CA LEU A 96 -41.26 5.88 -23.33
C LEU A 96 -40.36 4.94 -22.50
N PRO A 97 -39.82 3.87 -23.08
CA PRO A 97 -38.82 3.03 -22.40
C PRO A 97 -37.55 3.86 -22.13
N CYS A 98 -36.75 3.55 -21.11
CA CYS A 98 -35.43 4.19 -21.00
C CYS A 98 -34.52 3.72 -22.15
N GLY A 99 -33.53 4.54 -22.48
CA GLY A 99 -32.66 4.31 -23.63
C GLY A 99 -31.63 3.19 -23.44
N GLY A 100 -31.71 2.43 -22.35
CA GLY A 100 -30.80 1.35 -21.98
C GLY A 100 -29.75 1.79 -20.96
N CYS A 101 -29.02 0.82 -20.42
CA CYS A 101 -27.92 1.09 -19.50
C CYS A 101 -26.74 1.71 -20.28
N ARG A 102 -26.12 2.79 -19.76
CA ARG A 102 -24.91 3.37 -20.36
C ARG A 102 -23.72 3.13 -19.48
N VAL A 103 -22.99 2.09 -19.82
CA VAL A 103 -21.69 1.79 -19.23
C VAL A 103 -20.66 2.70 -19.91
N GLY A 104 -19.88 3.44 -19.12
CA GLY A 104 -18.75 4.18 -19.67
C GLY A 104 -17.72 3.23 -20.28
N SER A 105 -17.17 3.57 -21.45
CA SER A 105 -16.08 2.79 -22.08
C SER A 105 -14.72 2.94 -21.37
N SER A 106 -14.62 3.88 -20.45
CA SER A 106 -13.51 3.99 -19.50
C SER A 106 -14.08 3.74 -18.11
N LEU A 107 -13.84 2.54 -17.57
CA LEU A 107 -14.05 2.32 -16.14
C LEU A 107 -13.00 3.17 -15.42
N PRO A 108 -13.39 4.14 -14.58
CA PRO A 108 -12.43 4.95 -13.88
C PRO A 108 -11.71 4.13 -12.78
N PRO A 109 -10.57 4.62 -12.29
CA PRO A 109 -9.79 4.00 -11.22
C PRO A 109 -10.64 3.55 -10.02
N ASP A 110 -10.15 2.54 -9.30
CA ASP A 110 -10.72 2.04 -8.05
C ASP A 110 -11.18 3.21 -7.13
N PRO A 111 -12.38 3.17 -6.52
CA PRO A 111 -12.80 4.16 -5.52
C PRO A 111 -11.70 4.52 -4.54
N ARG A 112 -10.92 3.54 -4.11
CA ARG A 112 -10.05 3.67 -2.97
C ARG A 112 -8.82 4.52 -3.25
N ARG A 113 -8.50 4.86 -4.51
CA ARG A 113 -7.30 5.60 -5.02
C ARG A 113 -6.82 6.83 -4.22
N ALA A 114 -7.56 7.32 -3.24
CA ALA A 114 -7.06 8.25 -2.24
C ALA A 114 -7.27 7.66 -0.84
N GLY A 115 -6.65 6.50 -0.55
CA GLY A 115 -6.69 5.76 0.72
C GLY A 115 -8.03 5.87 1.45
N GLN A 116 -9.13 5.67 0.70
CA GLN A 116 -10.39 6.38 0.93
C GLN A 116 -10.67 6.59 2.42
N VAL A 117 -10.86 7.87 2.79
CA VAL A 117 -11.79 8.22 3.86
C VAL A 117 -13.18 7.82 3.35
N ALA A 118 -13.44 6.52 3.19
CA ALA A 118 -14.78 5.97 3.22
C ALA A 118 -15.23 6.37 4.60
N ARG A 119 -15.95 7.49 4.60
CA ARG A 119 -16.32 8.13 5.83
C ARG A 119 -17.18 7.11 6.56
N THR A 120 -16.67 6.58 7.68
CA THR A 120 -17.46 5.74 8.58
C THR A 120 -18.74 6.50 8.92
N TRP A 121 -19.73 5.87 9.55
CA TRP A 121 -20.86 6.59 10.14
C TRP A 121 -20.41 7.79 11.00
N ARG A 122 -19.17 7.85 11.52
CA ARG A 122 -18.59 9.01 12.24
C ARG A 122 -18.20 10.20 11.38
N THR A 123 -18.06 10.02 10.07
CA THR A 123 -17.55 11.08 9.19
C THR A 123 -18.40 11.26 7.93
N GLY A 124 -19.40 10.41 7.66
CA GLY A 124 -20.11 10.29 6.37
C GLY A 124 -21.42 11.07 6.27
N ASP A 125 -21.86 11.43 5.07
CA ASP A 125 -23.13 12.15 4.85
C ASP A 125 -24.38 11.22 4.98
N ALA A 126 -24.18 10.02 5.57
CA ALA A 126 -25.18 9.09 6.10
C ALA A 126 -26.31 8.68 5.11
N ASN A 127 -25.98 8.36 3.86
CA ASN A 127 -26.96 7.99 2.82
C ASN A 127 -27.92 9.14 2.42
N LEU A 128 -27.46 10.39 2.51
CA LEU A 128 -28.12 11.55 1.90
C LEU A 128 -27.49 11.84 0.53
N ILE A 129 -28.29 11.79 -0.54
CA ILE A 129 -27.84 12.07 -1.91
C ILE A 129 -28.33 13.46 -2.34
N ASP A 130 -27.41 14.37 -2.60
CA ASP A 130 -27.72 15.72 -3.07
C ASP A 130 -27.90 15.78 -4.59
N LEU A 131 -29.01 16.36 -5.03
CA LEU A 131 -29.41 16.42 -6.43
C LEU A 131 -29.49 17.88 -6.92
N LEU A 132 -28.84 18.13 -8.05
CA LEU A 132 -29.04 19.32 -8.88
C LEU A 132 -29.89 18.96 -10.10
N VAL A 133 -30.98 19.69 -10.34
CA VAL A 133 -31.79 19.52 -11.56
C VAL A 133 -31.62 20.71 -12.49
N VAL A 134 -31.22 20.46 -13.72
CA VAL A 134 -31.05 21.50 -14.75
C VAL A 134 -32.04 21.30 -15.89
N TYR A 135 -32.51 22.40 -16.46
CA TYR A 135 -33.55 22.35 -17.50
C TYR A 135 -33.44 23.51 -18.50
N PRO A 136 -33.75 23.29 -19.78
CA PRO A 136 -33.77 24.36 -20.79
C PRO A 136 -35.09 25.15 -20.76
N ALA A 137 -35.09 26.36 -21.34
CA ALA A 137 -36.29 27.21 -21.44
C ALA A 137 -37.49 26.53 -22.12
N ALA A 138 -37.23 25.59 -23.02
CA ALA A 138 -38.27 24.79 -23.68
C ALA A 138 -39.06 23.91 -22.69
N VAL A 139 -38.39 23.36 -21.67
CA VAL A 139 -39.04 22.56 -20.62
C VAL A 139 -39.91 23.44 -19.73
N VAL A 140 -39.45 24.64 -19.37
CA VAL A 140 -40.27 25.62 -18.62
C VAL A 140 -41.56 25.95 -19.37
N SER A 141 -41.44 26.18 -20.68
CA SER A 141 -42.58 26.46 -21.56
C SER A 141 -43.56 25.28 -21.65
N ALA A 142 -43.03 24.05 -21.77
CA ALA A 142 -43.83 22.83 -21.83
C ALA A 142 -44.53 22.50 -20.50
N ALA A 143 -43.86 22.76 -19.38
CA ALA A 143 -44.42 22.60 -18.04
C ALA A 143 -45.59 23.56 -17.79
N GLY A 144 -45.52 24.76 -18.36
CA GLY A 144 -46.52 25.82 -18.18
C GLY A 144 -46.05 26.92 -17.23
N GLY A 145 -44.74 27.08 -17.05
CA GLY A 145 -44.11 28.08 -16.16
C GLY A 145 -43.17 27.46 -15.13
N GLU A 146 -42.37 28.31 -14.47
CA GLU A 146 -41.36 27.90 -13.49
C GLU A 146 -41.96 27.22 -12.26
N SER A 147 -43.04 27.76 -11.68
CA SER A 147 -43.68 27.15 -10.50
C SER A 147 -44.26 25.76 -10.81
N ALA A 148 -44.83 25.57 -12.02
CA ALA A 148 -45.34 24.27 -12.46
C ALA A 148 -44.22 23.23 -12.68
N LEU A 149 -43.09 23.66 -13.27
CA LEU A 149 -41.92 22.80 -13.41
C LEU A 149 -41.30 22.47 -12.06
N SER A 150 -41.17 23.45 -11.18
CA SER A 150 -40.65 23.27 -9.83
C SER A 150 -41.51 22.28 -9.04
N ALA A 151 -42.83 22.33 -9.19
CA ALA A 151 -43.74 21.35 -8.60
C ALA A 151 -43.52 19.94 -9.14
N ALA A 152 -43.29 19.79 -10.45
CA ALA A 152 -43.00 18.50 -11.06
C ALA A 152 -41.67 17.90 -10.57
N ILE A 153 -40.61 18.72 -10.48
CA ILE A 153 -39.29 18.29 -9.99
C ILE A 153 -39.36 17.83 -8.53
N LEU A 154 -39.94 18.67 -7.69
CA LEU A 154 -40.10 18.39 -6.26
C LEU A 154 -40.98 17.15 -6.00
N GLY A 155 -42.00 16.93 -6.84
CA GLY A 155 -42.80 15.70 -6.81
C GLY A 155 -42.02 14.45 -7.18
N ALA A 156 -41.17 14.52 -8.19
CA ALA A 156 -40.33 13.38 -8.56
C ALA A 156 -39.32 13.02 -7.46
N VAL A 157 -38.78 14.01 -6.74
CA VAL A 157 -37.90 13.77 -5.58
C VAL A 157 -38.68 13.12 -4.42
N ALA A 158 -39.90 13.57 -4.15
CA ALA A 158 -40.77 12.93 -3.15
C ALA A 158 -41.12 11.49 -3.54
N ASP A 159 -41.44 11.23 -4.81
CA ASP A 159 -41.71 9.89 -5.34
C ASP A 159 -40.48 8.96 -5.23
N ALA A 160 -39.27 9.47 -5.47
CA ALA A 160 -38.04 8.70 -5.30
C ALA A 160 -37.83 8.28 -3.84
N ASN A 161 -38.04 9.20 -2.90
CA ASN A 161 -37.96 8.90 -1.46
C ASN A 161 -39.05 7.92 -1.02
N LEU A 162 -40.25 7.99 -1.61
CA LEU A 162 -41.30 6.99 -1.40
C LEU A 162 -40.85 5.61 -1.89
N CYS A 163 -40.16 5.53 -3.03
CA CYS A 163 -39.60 4.28 -3.54
C CYS A 163 -38.56 3.68 -2.59
N TYR A 164 -37.67 4.50 -2.00
CA TYR A 164 -36.70 4.04 -1.01
C TYR A 164 -37.39 3.52 0.26
N LEU A 165 -38.31 4.31 0.82
CA LEU A 165 -39.08 3.95 2.01
C LEU A 165 -39.81 2.62 1.82
N ASN A 166 -40.59 2.49 0.74
CA ASN A 166 -41.32 1.28 0.41
C ASN A 166 -40.41 0.07 0.24
N SER A 167 -39.16 0.28 -0.18
CA SER A 167 -38.19 -0.79 -0.40
C SER A 167 -37.37 -1.12 0.85
N GLY A 168 -37.65 -0.51 2.00
CA GLY A 168 -36.92 -0.72 3.25
C GLY A 168 -35.50 -0.17 3.22
N LEU A 169 -35.25 0.91 2.47
CA LEU A 169 -33.94 1.56 2.36
C LEU A 169 -33.84 2.79 3.25
N ASP A 170 -32.78 2.87 4.05
CA ASP A 170 -32.34 4.10 4.70
C ASP A 170 -31.50 4.95 3.73
N LEU A 171 -32.17 5.52 2.73
CA LEU A 171 -31.59 6.34 1.68
C LEU A 171 -32.52 7.52 1.39
N ARG A 172 -31.95 8.71 1.19
CA ARG A 172 -32.73 9.93 0.91
C ARG A 172 -32.13 10.73 -0.23
N LEU A 173 -32.97 11.11 -1.19
CA LEU A 173 -32.66 12.07 -2.26
C LEU A 173 -33.13 13.47 -1.85
N ARG A 174 -32.25 14.46 -1.97
CA ARG A 174 -32.53 15.86 -1.63
C ARG A 174 -32.22 16.78 -2.79
N LEU A 175 -33.19 17.60 -3.20
CA LEU A 175 -32.95 18.66 -4.17
C LEU A 175 -32.21 19.82 -3.47
N VAL A 176 -30.95 20.05 -3.82
CA VAL A 176 -30.17 21.18 -3.28
C VAL A 176 -30.33 22.44 -4.14
N HIS A 177 -30.53 22.28 -5.45
CA HIS A 177 -30.78 23.38 -6.35
C HIS A 177 -31.47 22.94 -7.65
N GLN A 178 -32.12 23.90 -8.33
CA GLN A 178 -32.64 23.72 -9.68
C GLN A 178 -32.31 24.96 -10.52
N ALA A 179 -31.85 24.78 -11.76
CA ALA A 179 -31.40 25.91 -12.59
C ALA A 179 -31.79 25.78 -14.06
N GLN A 180 -32.15 26.91 -14.66
CA GLN A 180 -32.38 26.97 -16.10
C GLN A 180 -31.04 27.10 -16.85
N THR A 181 -30.81 26.25 -17.85
CA THR A 181 -29.68 26.35 -18.79
C THR A 181 -30.09 26.99 -20.12
N THR A 182 -29.12 27.56 -20.83
CA THR A 182 -29.30 28.12 -22.19
C THR A 182 -29.31 27.04 -23.28
N TYR A 183 -29.10 25.77 -22.91
CA TYR A 183 -29.07 24.64 -23.83
C TYR A 183 -30.37 24.43 -24.60
N SER A 184 -30.26 23.89 -25.81
CA SER A 184 -31.38 23.46 -26.62
C SER A 184 -31.28 21.94 -26.81
N PRO A 185 -32.23 21.15 -26.26
CA PRO A 185 -32.20 19.70 -26.38
C PRO A 185 -32.09 19.21 -27.82
N SER A 186 -31.25 18.21 -28.03
CA SER A 186 -31.03 17.63 -29.36
C SER A 186 -32.19 16.75 -29.83
N GLY A 187 -33.02 16.27 -28.88
CA GLY A 187 -34.06 15.28 -29.12
C GLY A 187 -33.54 13.83 -29.14
N VAL A 188 -32.25 13.62 -28.83
CA VAL A 188 -31.59 12.32 -28.73
C VAL A 188 -30.89 12.25 -27.37
N LEU A 189 -31.37 11.41 -26.45
CA LEU A 189 -30.88 11.43 -25.06
C LEU A 189 -29.38 11.12 -24.94
N ASP A 190 -28.83 10.26 -25.80
CA ASP A 190 -27.38 9.98 -25.83
C ASP A 190 -26.54 11.24 -26.08
N THR A 191 -27.01 12.13 -26.96
CA THR A 191 -26.31 13.39 -27.26
C THR A 191 -26.44 14.36 -26.09
N ASP A 192 -27.62 14.43 -25.48
CA ASP A 192 -27.88 15.33 -24.35
C ASP A 192 -27.11 14.88 -23.09
N LEU A 193 -27.04 13.58 -22.81
CA LEU A 193 -26.29 13.01 -21.69
C LEU A 193 -24.78 13.22 -21.87
N LYS A 194 -24.28 13.06 -23.10
CA LYS A 194 -22.88 13.37 -23.40
C LYS A 194 -22.56 14.84 -23.11
N ARG A 195 -23.38 15.76 -23.61
CA ARG A 195 -23.14 17.20 -23.48
C ARG A 195 -23.16 17.72 -22.05
N ILE A 196 -24.08 17.23 -21.20
CA ILE A 196 -24.10 17.68 -19.80
C ILE A 196 -22.90 17.14 -18.99
N LYS A 197 -22.29 16.04 -19.44
CA LYS A 197 -21.14 15.42 -18.79
C LYS A 197 -19.82 16.11 -19.12
N GLU A 198 -19.63 16.52 -20.37
CA GLU A 198 -18.40 17.20 -20.80
C GLU A 198 -18.27 18.58 -20.13
N THR A 199 -17.06 18.96 -19.73
CA THR A 199 -16.81 20.18 -18.92
C THR A 199 -16.40 21.40 -19.76
N ALA A 200 -16.13 21.21 -21.05
CA ALA A 200 -15.61 22.25 -21.93
C ALA A 200 -15.95 22.01 -23.41
N ASP A 201 -17.14 21.46 -23.70
CA ASP A 201 -17.58 21.21 -25.09
C ASP A 201 -18.41 22.37 -25.68
N GLY A 202 -18.65 23.43 -24.89
CA GLY A 202 -19.44 24.59 -25.27
C GLY A 202 -20.95 24.42 -25.05
N HIS A 203 -21.38 23.31 -24.43
CA HIS A 203 -22.76 23.04 -24.08
C HIS A 203 -22.88 22.78 -22.57
N MET A 204 -23.69 23.60 -21.86
CA MET A 204 -23.98 23.39 -20.44
C MET A 204 -22.74 23.39 -19.52
N ASP A 205 -21.58 23.92 -19.96
CA ASP A 205 -20.36 24.00 -19.16
C ASP A 205 -20.60 24.70 -17.79
N GLU A 206 -21.60 25.60 -17.72
CA GLU A 206 -22.00 26.27 -16.48
C GLU A 206 -22.54 25.34 -15.39
N VAL A 207 -23.04 24.15 -15.76
CA VAL A 207 -23.69 23.19 -14.85
C VAL A 207 -22.70 22.62 -13.83
N HIS A 208 -21.45 22.40 -14.22
CA HIS A 208 -20.41 21.89 -13.32
C HIS A 208 -20.09 22.87 -12.20
N GLY A 209 -20.04 24.17 -12.50
CA GLY A 209 -19.87 25.21 -11.48
C GLY A 209 -21.06 25.30 -10.51
N LEU A 210 -22.28 25.04 -10.99
CA LEU A 210 -23.47 24.94 -10.13
C LEU A 210 -23.43 23.69 -9.25
N ARG A 211 -22.99 22.55 -9.81
CA ARG A 211 -22.83 21.30 -9.08
C ARG A 211 -21.89 21.48 -7.90
N ASP A 212 -20.74 22.12 -8.10
CA ASP A 212 -19.77 22.40 -7.04
C ASP A 212 -20.28 23.44 -6.03
N LEU A 213 -20.95 24.51 -6.50
CA LEU A 213 -21.47 25.57 -5.63
C LEU A 213 -22.49 25.04 -4.62
N TYR A 214 -23.38 24.16 -5.06
CA TYR A 214 -24.45 23.59 -4.24
C TYR A 214 -24.13 22.20 -3.67
N GLY A 215 -22.92 21.69 -3.93
CA GLY A 215 -22.46 20.40 -3.41
C GLY A 215 -23.30 19.22 -3.89
N ALA A 216 -23.76 19.21 -5.15
CA ALA A 216 -24.64 18.16 -5.65
C ALA A 216 -23.87 16.90 -6.05
N ASP A 217 -24.25 15.78 -5.45
CA ASP A 217 -23.73 14.45 -5.78
C ASP A 217 -24.14 14.02 -7.18
N LEU A 218 -25.42 14.18 -7.53
CA LEU A 218 -25.97 13.79 -8.83
C LEU A 218 -26.58 15.00 -9.56
N VAL A 219 -26.55 14.95 -10.89
CA VAL A 219 -27.16 15.98 -11.75
C VAL A 219 -28.15 15.35 -12.73
N ALA A 220 -29.36 15.90 -12.80
CA ALA A 220 -30.37 15.46 -13.76
C ALA A 220 -30.74 16.59 -14.74
N LEU A 221 -30.60 16.33 -16.04
CA LEU A 221 -31.09 17.20 -17.12
C LEU A 221 -32.53 16.84 -17.48
N LEU A 222 -33.41 17.83 -17.57
CA LEU A 222 -34.74 17.64 -18.11
C LEU A 222 -34.80 18.01 -19.60
N THR A 223 -35.59 17.26 -20.37
CA THR A 223 -35.86 17.52 -21.80
C THR A 223 -37.35 17.42 -22.13
N THR A 224 -37.78 17.92 -23.30
CA THR A 224 -39.19 17.96 -23.73
C THR A 224 -39.68 16.69 -24.41
N THR A 225 -39.15 16.36 -25.59
CA THR A 225 -39.49 15.14 -26.36
C THR A 225 -38.21 14.52 -26.86
N SER A 226 -38.09 13.20 -26.78
CA SER A 226 -36.89 12.49 -27.23
C SER A 226 -37.22 11.10 -27.81
N ASP A 227 -36.17 10.37 -28.20
CA ASP A 227 -36.23 8.98 -28.66
C ASP A 227 -36.64 8.00 -27.54
N THR A 228 -36.36 8.33 -26.28
CA THR A 228 -36.58 7.45 -25.11
C THR A 228 -37.15 8.25 -23.91
N GLY A 229 -37.42 7.59 -22.78
CA GLY A 229 -38.03 8.23 -21.59
C GLY A 229 -37.01 8.84 -20.62
N GLY A 230 -35.82 8.24 -20.54
CA GLY A 230 -34.72 8.63 -19.69
C GLY A 230 -33.45 7.88 -20.08
N LEU A 231 -32.31 8.40 -19.65
CA LEU A 231 -31.00 7.81 -19.86
C LEU A 231 -30.04 8.27 -18.77
N ALA A 232 -29.27 7.35 -18.20
CA ALA A 232 -28.24 7.66 -17.23
C ALA A 232 -26.99 6.84 -17.49
N ASN A 233 -25.83 7.34 -17.03
CA ASN A 233 -24.68 6.45 -16.91
C ASN A 233 -24.94 5.47 -15.77
N THR A 234 -24.54 4.21 -15.97
CA THR A 234 -24.78 3.14 -15.00
C THR A 234 -23.48 2.77 -14.29
N MET A 235 -23.50 2.76 -12.95
CA MET A 235 -22.35 2.35 -12.15
C MET A 235 -22.22 0.82 -12.16
N SER A 236 -21.12 0.30 -12.72
CA SER A 236 -20.89 -1.15 -12.78
C SER A 236 -20.20 -1.72 -11.53
N THR A 237 -19.45 -0.86 -10.84
CA THR A 237 -18.70 -1.16 -9.61
C THR A 237 -18.76 0.06 -8.69
N PRO A 238 -18.87 -0.10 -7.36
CA PRO A 238 -18.82 1.05 -6.45
C PRO A 238 -17.56 1.89 -6.70
N SER A 239 -17.66 3.20 -6.90
CA SER A 239 -16.52 4.08 -7.19
C SER A 239 -16.80 5.56 -6.87
N LEU A 240 -15.87 6.27 -6.20
CA LEU A 240 -15.94 7.74 -6.05
C LEU A 240 -15.69 8.47 -7.37
N ASN A 241 -14.86 7.92 -8.25
CA ASN A 241 -14.56 8.52 -9.54
C ASN A 241 -15.73 8.45 -10.52
N PHE A 242 -16.79 7.69 -10.17
CA PHE A 242 -18.04 7.75 -10.91
C PHE A 242 -18.70 9.14 -10.80
N GLU A 243 -18.22 10.04 -9.93
CA GLU A 243 -18.67 11.43 -9.88
C GLU A 243 -18.71 12.10 -11.27
N ASP A 244 -17.75 11.83 -12.15
CA ASP A 244 -17.66 12.36 -13.52
C ASP A 244 -18.78 11.83 -14.42
N SER A 245 -19.41 10.73 -14.04
CA SER A 245 -20.53 10.10 -14.76
C SER A 245 -21.85 10.17 -13.98
N GLY A 246 -21.91 10.83 -12.82
CA GLY A 246 -23.09 11.04 -11.97
C GLY A 246 -24.16 11.96 -12.57
N PHE A 247 -24.50 11.73 -13.83
CA PHE A 247 -25.43 12.52 -14.65
C PHE A 247 -26.52 11.61 -15.21
N SER A 248 -27.73 12.17 -15.32
CA SER A 248 -28.87 11.57 -15.99
C SER A 248 -29.62 12.59 -16.83
N VAL A 249 -30.39 12.11 -17.81
CA VAL A 249 -31.31 12.90 -18.62
C VAL A 249 -32.68 12.26 -18.56
N SER A 250 -33.72 13.03 -18.33
CA SER A 250 -35.08 12.54 -18.24
C SER A 250 -36.06 13.42 -19.01
N VAL A 251 -37.04 12.79 -19.64
CA VAL A 251 -38.17 13.54 -20.22
C VAL A 251 -39.01 14.13 -19.09
N TRP A 252 -39.16 15.45 -19.09
CA TRP A 252 -39.68 16.21 -17.93
C TRP A 252 -41.08 15.76 -17.50
N ASP A 253 -41.92 15.29 -18.42
CA ASP A 253 -43.29 14.88 -18.11
C ASP A 253 -43.37 13.42 -17.62
N GLN A 254 -42.26 12.68 -17.51
CA GLN A 254 -42.18 11.28 -17.06
C GLN A 254 -41.41 11.12 -15.73
N ILE A 255 -40.85 12.19 -15.18
CA ILE A 255 -39.96 12.12 -14.01
C ILE A 255 -40.60 11.54 -12.74
N GLY A 256 -41.87 11.83 -12.51
CA GLY A 256 -42.64 11.33 -11.36
C GLY A 256 -43.63 10.21 -11.72
N ALA A 257 -44.53 9.90 -10.79
CA ALA A 257 -45.58 8.91 -10.99
C ALA A 257 -46.40 9.16 -12.27
N PRO A 258 -46.84 8.10 -12.99
CA PRO A 258 -46.67 6.69 -12.68
C PRO A 258 -45.37 6.08 -13.26
N SER A 259 -44.53 6.89 -13.93
CA SER A 259 -43.37 6.41 -14.68
C SER A 259 -42.14 6.26 -13.78
N TYR A 260 -41.97 7.17 -12.82
CA TYR A 260 -40.86 7.22 -11.86
C TYR A 260 -39.49 7.32 -12.53
N THR A 261 -39.40 8.00 -13.69
CA THR A 261 -38.17 8.00 -14.49
C THR A 261 -36.99 8.62 -13.74
N LEU A 262 -37.19 9.67 -12.93
CA LEU A 262 -36.08 10.24 -12.15
C LEU A 262 -35.50 9.21 -11.17
N ALA A 263 -36.34 8.50 -10.43
CA ALA A 263 -35.91 7.45 -9.51
C ALA A 263 -35.25 6.28 -10.24
N HIS A 264 -35.75 5.93 -11.43
CA HIS A 264 -35.17 4.90 -12.29
C HIS A 264 -33.75 5.27 -12.76
N GLU A 265 -33.57 6.50 -13.27
CA GLU A 265 -32.27 6.97 -13.76
C GLU A 265 -31.25 7.19 -12.63
N VAL A 266 -31.71 7.66 -11.45
CA VAL A 266 -30.87 7.68 -10.24
C VAL A 266 -30.50 6.25 -9.83
N GLY A 267 -31.41 5.29 -9.97
CA GLY A 267 -31.13 3.87 -9.79
C GLY A 267 -29.99 3.38 -10.69
N HIS A 268 -29.97 3.75 -11.98
CA HIS A 268 -28.86 3.46 -12.89
C HIS A 268 -27.55 4.12 -12.42
N ASN A 269 -27.57 5.41 -12.09
CA ASN A 269 -26.38 6.10 -11.56
C ASN A 269 -25.79 5.40 -10.32
N MET A 270 -26.61 4.64 -9.58
CA MET A 270 -26.22 3.87 -8.40
C MET A 270 -26.05 2.37 -8.66
N GLY A 271 -26.12 1.91 -9.91
CA GLY A 271 -25.77 0.56 -10.35
C GLY A 271 -26.91 -0.46 -10.42
N CYS A 272 -28.16 0.00 -10.31
CA CYS A 272 -29.32 -0.84 -10.60
C CYS A 272 -29.48 -1.01 -12.11
N LEU A 273 -29.76 -2.24 -12.53
CA LEU A 273 -30.10 -2.66 -13.87
C LEU A 273 -31.60 -2.96 -13.97
N HIS A 274 -32.04 -3.21 -15.20
CA HIS A 274 -33.42 -3.61 -15.48
C HIS A 274 -33.72 -5.02 -14.93
N ASN A 275 -34.84 -5.63 -15.32
CA ASN A 275 -35.14 -7.01 -14.92
C ASN A 275 -34.33 -8.00 -15.77
N ARG A 276 -33.93 -9.11 -15.14
CA ARG A 276 -33.00 -10.09 -15.74
C ARG A 276 -33.53 -10.72 -17.02
N GLU A 277 -34.85 -10.86 -17.14
CA GLU A 277 -35.49 -11.48 -18.31
C GLU A 277 -35.38 -10.64 -19.58
N ASP A 278 -35.05 -9.35 -19.45
CA ASP A 278 -34.89 -8.42 -20.57
C ASP A 278 -33.41 -8.11 -20.88
N ASP A 279 -32.49 -8.68 -20.10
CA ASP A 279 -31.05 -8.52 -20.27
C ASP A 279 -30.59 -9.34 -21.49
N ASP A 280 -30.40 -8.64 -22.63
CA ASP A 280 -29.53 -9.15 -23.67
C ASP A 280 -28.10 -8.90 -23.18
N THR A 281 -27.25 -9.93 -23.26
CA THR A 281 -25.96 -10.12 -22.56
C THR A 281 -24.91 -8.97 -22.55
N THR A 282 -25.21 -7.76 -23.03
CA THR A 282 -24.35 -6.56 -22.97
C THR A 282 -24.32 -5.84 -21.63
N ASP A 283 -25.38 -5.93 -20.81
CA ASP A 283 -25.44 -5.22 -19.51
C ASP A 283 -24.85 -6.06 -18.35
N GLY A 284 -24.42 -7.30 -18.65
CA GLY A 284 -24.07 -8.35 -17.68
C GLY A 284 -22.71 -9.01 -17.83
N ASP A 285 -21.66 -8.24 -18.14
CA ASP A 285 -20.31 -8.73 -18.34
C ASP A 285 -19.58 -9.11 -17.03
N GLU A 286 -18.52 -9.93 -17.11
CA GLU A 286 -17.61 -10.33 -16.01
C GLU A 286 -16.89 -9.14 -15.32
N ASN A 287 -17.10 -7.93 -15.81
CA ASN A 287 -16.57 -6.68 -15.29
C ASN A 287 -17.51 -5.98 -14.28
N TYR A 288 -18.71 -6.51 -14.04
CA TYR A 288 -19.66 -5.97 -13.07
C TYR A 288 -19.58 -6.69 -11.72
N ASP A 289 -18.96 -6.04 -10.74
CA ASP A 289 -18.88 -6.58 -9.38
C ASP A 289 -20.26 -6.60 -8.67
N LEU A 290 -21.23 -5.80 -9.14
CA LEU A 290 -22.59 -5.72 -8.58
C LEU A 290 -23.62 -6.64 -9.27
N PHE A 291 -23.25 -7.23 -10.42
CA PHE A 291 -24.17 -7.85 -11.38
C PHE A 291 -25.20 -8.77 -10.74
N ALA A 292 -24.77 -9.65 -9.85
CA ALA A 292 -25.63 -10.65 -9.24
C ALA A 292 -26.91 -10.02 -8.65
N PHE A 293 -26.83 -8.83 -8.04
CA PHE A 293 -27.91 -8.19 -7.28
C PHE A 293 -28.63 -7.05 -8.02
N SER A 294 -28.09 -6.60 -9.15
CA SER A 294 -28.50 -5.35 -9.81
C SER A 294 -29.90 -5.35 -10.41
N PHE A 295 -30.64 -6.45 -10.40
CA PHE A 295 -31.84 -6.58 -11.24
C PHE A 295 -33.16 -6.18 -10.56
N GLY A 296 -34.02 -5.51 -11.32
CA GLY A 296 -35.44 -5.32 -10.99
C GLY A 296 -36.24 -6.61 -11.09
N LYS A 297 -37.48 -6.63 -10.55
CA LYS A 297 -38.33 -7.83 -10.53
C LYS A 297 -39.69 -7.59 -11.19
N ARG A 298 -40.19 -8.61 -11.87
CA ARG A 298 -41.58 -8.76 -12.34
C ARG A 298 -42.23 -10.00 -11.72
N TRP A 299 -43.55 -9.96 -11.52
CA TRP A 299 -44.32 -11.13 -11.11
C TRP A 299 -45.80 -11.00 -11.50
N GLN A 300 -46.51 -12.12 -11.52
CA GLN A 300 -47.96 -12.15 -11.71
C GLN A 300 -48.66 -12.54 -10.42
N ASP A 301 -49.84 -11.96 -10.21
CA ASP A 301 -50.87 -12.43 -9.29
C ASP A 301 -52.09 -12.87 -10.11
N GLU A 302 -53.04 -13.61 -9.52
CA GLU A 302 -54.18 -14.25 -10.21
C GLU A 302 -55.03 -13.29 -11.08
N ASN A 303 -54.92 -11.97 -10.87
CA ASN A 303 -55.70 -10.94 -11.56
C ASN A 303 -54.90 -9.84 -12.29
N SER A 304 -53.56 -9.74 -12.13
CA SER A 304 -52.74 -8.70 -12.79
C SER A 304 -51.23 -9.00 -12.70
N GLY A 305 -50.44 -8.44 -13.62
CA GLY A 305 -48.98 -8.45 -13.53
C GLY A 305 -48.39 -7.15 -12.97
N TYR A 306 -47.35 -7.30 -12.16
CA TYR A 306 -46.69 -6.24 -11.39
C TYR A 306 -45.20 -6.19 -11.69
N ARG A 307 -44.60 -5.01 -11.50
CA ARG A 307 -43.17 -4.77 -11.70
C ARG A 307 -42.63 -3.66 -10.79
N THR A 308 -41.37 -3.81 -10.37
CA THR A 308 -40.62 -2.75 -9.65
C THR A 308 -40.24 -1.61 -10.60
N ILE A 309 -39.76 -0.48 -10.06
CA ILE A 309 -39.49 0.71 -10.88
C ILE A 309 -38.37 0.52 -11.91
N MET A 310 -37.44 -0.40 -11.63
CA MET A 310 -36.34 -0.76 -12.55
C MET A 310 -36.77 -1.75 -13.63
N ALA A 311 -37.93 -2.40 -13.50
CA ALA A 311 -38.40 -3.38 -14.48
C ALA A 311 -39.36 -2.76 -15.52
N TYR A 312 -39.33 -3.27 -16.76
CA TYR A 312 -40.26 -2.87 -17.84
C TYR A 312 -41.50 -3.75 -17.92
N ASP A 313 -42.36 -3.49 -18.91
CA ASP A 313 -43.34 -4.47 -19.35
C ASP A 313 -42.68 -5.48 -20.27
N ASP A 314 -43.29 -6.65 -20.42
CA ASP A 314 -42.92 -7.49 -21.54
C ASP A 314 -43.57 -7.00 -22.85
N ASN A 315 -43.12 -7.56 -23.97
CA ASN A 315 -43.65 -7.22 -25.30
C ASN A 315 -45.14 -7.56 -25.47
N ALA A 316 -45.71 -8.37 -24.57
CA ALA A 316 -47.11 -8.78 -24.58
C ALA A 316 -48.01 -7.95 -23.65
N GLU A 317 -47.44 -6.98 -22.92
CA GLU A 317 -48.11 -6.15 -21.92
C GLU A 317 -48.69 -6.93 -20.73
N ASN A 318 -48.00 -7.98 -20.28
CA ASN A 318 -48.44 -8.83 -19.18
C ASN A 318 -48.22 -8.23 -17.79
N PHE A 319 -47.34 -7.22 -17.63
CA PHE A 319 -46.96 -6.65 -16.35
C PHE A 319 -47.26 -5.15 -16.25
N PRO A 320 -48.47 -4.68 -16.59
CA PRO A 320 -48.75 -3.25 -16.80
C PRO A 320 -48.62 -2.39 -15.55
N THR A 321 -48.68 -2.98 -14.36
CA THR A 321 -48.68 -2.26 -13.08
C THR A 321 -47.26 -2.05 -12.54
N LYS A 322 -46.71 -0.85 -12.74
CA LYS A 322 -45.47 -0.41 -12.08
C LYS A 322 -45.78 0.07 -10.66
N ILE A 323 -45.11 -0.51 -9.66
CA ILE A 323 -45.25 -0.12 -8.25
C ILE A 323 -44.04 0.72 -7.80
N PRO A 324 -44.20 1.65 -6.83
CA PRO A 324 -43.12 2.51 -6.34
C PRO A 324 -42.19 1.76 -5.38
N TYR A 325 -41.52 0.73 -5.89
CA TYR A 325 -40.58 -0.13 -5.16
C TYR A 325 -39.36 -0.41 -6.05
N PHE A 326 -38.18 -0.43 -5.45
CA PHE A 326 -37.01 -1.17 -5.92
C PHE A 326 -37.14 -2.65 -5.50
N SER A 327 -36.44 -3.56 -6.18
CA SER A 327 -36.48 -4.98 -5.79
C SER A 327 -35.78 -5.20 -4.44
N ASN A 328 -36.46 -5.87 -3.51
CA ASN A 328 -35.91 -6.28 -2.22
C ASN A 328 -36.55 -7.62 -1.79
N PRO A 329 -35.78 -8.71 -1.59
CA PRO A 329 -36.33 -10.00 -1.18
C PRO A 329 -36.95 -9.99 0.24
N GLN A 330 -36.67 -8.99 1.06
CA GLN A 330 -37.19 -8.85 2.43
C GLN A 330 -38.52 -8.06 2.51
N VAL A 331 -38.95 -7.44 1.40
CA VAL A 331 -40.16 -6.62 1.34
C VAL A 331 -41.20 -7.32 0.47
N SER A 332 -42.47 -7.29 0.89
CA SER A 332 -43.57 -7.90 0.14
C SER A 332 -44.63 -6.87 -0.28
N TYR A 333 -45.16 -7.03 -1.48
CA TYR A 333 -46.31 -6.28 -1.99
C TYR A 333 -47.42 -7.26 -2.34
N LEU A 334 -48.60 -7.10 -1.72
CA LEU A 334 -49.74 -8.03 -1.85
C LEU A 334 -49.37 -9.50 -1.55
N GLY A 335 -48.47 -9.73 -0.59
CA GLY A 335 -48.04 -11.07 -0.18
C GLY A 335 -46.97 -11.73 -1.07
N VAL A 336 -46.50 -11.05 -2.13
CA VAL A 336 -45.38 -11.51 -2.97
C VAL A 336 -44.15 -10.65 -2.69
N THR A 337 -42.97 -11.27 -2.52
CA THR A 337 -41.72 -10.52 -2.32
C THR A 337 -41.38 -9.66 -3.53
N THR A 338 -40.91 -8.43 -3.33
CA THR A 338 -40.57 -7.51 -4.43
C THR A 338 -39.19 -7.80 -5.04
N GLY A 339 -38.41 -8.71 -4.43
CA GLY A 339 -37.11 -9.21 -4.94
C GLY A 339 -36.95 -10.73 -4.79
N ASN A 340 -35.79 -11.26 -5.19
CA ASN A 340 -35.40 -12.67 -5.05
C ASN A 340 -34.05 -12.76 -4.32
N ALA A 341 -33.90 -13.76 -3.45
CA ALA A 341 -32.66 -13.95 -2.71
C ALA A 341 -31.51 -14.29 -3.67
N GLY A 342 -30.40 -13.55 -3.56
CA GLY A 342 -29.19 -13.76 -4.36
C GLY A 342 -29.20 -13.13 -5.77
N THR A 343 -30.34 -12.64 -6.27
CA THR A 343 -30.45 -12.18 -7.67
C THR A 343 -31.14 -10.81 -7.85
N GLU A 344 -32.44 -10.69 -7.61
CA GLU A 344 -33.17 -9.43 -7.82
C GLU A 344 -33.23 -8.65 -6.50
N ASN A 345 -32.22 -7.81 -6.26
CA ASN A 345 -32.06 -7.06 -5.01
C ASN A 345 -31.41 -5.68 -5.22
N ASN A 346 -32.10 -4.80 -5.94
CA ASN A 346 -31.70 -3.40 -6.12
C ASN A 346 -31.45 -2.71 -4.78
N ALA A 347 -32.21 -3.04 -3.73
CA ALA A 347 -31.98 -2.47 -2.41
C ALA A 347 -30.55 -2.72 -1.90
N LYS A 348 -30.03 -3.94 -2.05
CA LYS A 348 -28.64 -4.25 -1.68
C LYS A 348 -27.63 -3.43 -2.50
N VAL A 349 -27.85 -3.27 -3.80
CA VAL A 349 -26.99 -2.44 -4.65
C VAL A 349 -26.98 -0.98 -4.19
N LEU A 350 -28.16 -0.40 -3.96
CA LEU A 350 -28.30 0.97 -3.47
C LEU A 350 -27.63 1.16 -2.10
N SER A 351 -27.73 0.19 -1.20
CA SER A 351 -27.03 0.24 0.09
C SER A 351 -25.50 0.16 -0.05
N ILE A 352 -24.99 -0.60 -1.02
CA ILE A 352 -23.54 -0.70 -1.28
C ILE A 352 -23.02 0.60 -1.89
N THR A 353 -23.76 1.22 -2.81
CA THR A 353 -23.28 2.39 -3.57
C THR A 353 -23.61 3.73 -2.93
N ALA A 354 -24.62 3.82 -2.06
CA ALA A 354 -25.00 5.06 -1.37
C ALA A 354 -23.85 5.76 -0.64
N PRO A 355 -22.98 5.07 0.14
CA PRO A 355 -21.84 5.72 0.79
C PRO A 355 -20.82 6.32 -0.17
N TYR A 356 -20.75 5.84 -1.41
CA TYR A 356 -19.88 6.42 -2.44
C TYR A 356 -20.56 7.63 -3.07
N VAL A 357 -21.82 7.48 -3.48
CA VAL A 357 -22.55 8.54 -4.18
C VAL A 357 -22.74 9.76 -3.29
N SER A 358 -23.07 9.59 -2.00
CA SER A 358 -23.21 10.69 -1.02
C SER A 358 -21.89 11.40 -0.68
N ASN A 359 -20.79 11.00 -1.31
CA ASN A 359 -19.46 11.58 -1.11
C ASN A 359 -18.84 12.06 -2.42
N PHE A 360 -19.61 12.14 -3.52
CA PHE A 360 -19.15 12.78 -4.73
C PHE A 360 -18.89 14.26 -4.49
N ARG A 361 -19.73 14.94 -3.71
CA ARG A 361 -19.46 16.32 -3.28
C ARG A 361 -19.72 16.48 -1.79
N LYS A 362 -18.99 17.37 -1.13
CA LYS A 362 -19.31 17.75 0.26
C LYS A 362 -20.59 18.56 0.24
N SER A 363 -21.61 18.13 1.00
CA SER A 363 -22.83 18.91 1.22
C SER A 363 -22.52 20.33 1.70
N THR A 364 -23.05 21.34 1.01
CA THR A 364 -22.91 22.78 1.35
C THR A 364 -24.21 23.44 1.80
N VAL A 365 -25.34 22.73 1.67
CA VAL A 365 -26.67 23.21 2.03
C VAL A 365 -27.09 22.58 3.35
N GLN A 366 -27.09 23.38 4.42
CA GLN A 366 -27.49 22.92 5.75
C GLN A 366 -29.02 22.73 5.85
N ALA A 367 -29.44 21.64 6.49
CA ALA A 367 -30.84 21.30 6.72
C ALA A 367 -31.02 20.35 7.91
N ILE A 368 -32.22 20.33 8.47
CA ILE A 368 -32.66 19.30 9.42
C ILE A 368 -33.28 18.17 8.62
N ASN A 369 -32.74 16.97 8.73
CA ASN A 369 -33.23 15.79 8.05
C ASN A 369 -33.92 14.86 9.05
N SER A 370 -35.23 14.65 8.85
CA SER A 370 -35.98 13.58 9.50
C SER A 370 -35.90 12.27 8.70
N SER A 371 -35.97 11.12 9.37
CA SER A 371 -36.03 9.81 8.70
C SER A 371 -37.37 9.58 7.99
N VAL A 372 -38.44 10.20 8.49
CA VAL A 372 -39.80 10.11 7.93
C VAL A 372 -40.45 11.49 7.85
N PHE A 373 -41.51 11.61 7.05
CA PHE A 373 -42.32 12.83 6.93
C PHE A 373 -43.70 12.72 7.58
N THR A 374 -44.15 11.49 7.86
CA THR A 374 -45.36 11.23 8.63
C THR A 374 -45.02 10.17 9.68
N LEU A 375 -45.31 10.45 10.94
CA LEU A 375 -45.20 9.53 12.05
C LEU A 375 -46.62 9.11 12.47
N ARG A 376 -46.91 7.82 12.29
CA ARG A 376 -48.16 7.21 12.74
C ARG A 376 -47.97 6.64 14.14
N VAL A 377 -48.88 6.96 15.05
CA VAL A 377 -48.84 6.55 16.45
C VAL A 377 -50.21 5.98 16.79
N ALA A 378 -50.30 4.74 17.26
CA ALA A 378 -51.57 4.20 17.72
C ALA A 378 -52.07 4.95 18.96
N GLU A 379 -53.38 5.09 19.10
CA GLU A 379 -54.01 5.69 20.29
C GLU A 379 -53.45 5.08 21.59
N GLY A 380 -53.06 5.94 22.54
CA GLY A 380 -52.45 5.52 23.80
C GLY A 380 -51.05 4.90 23.69
N ASN A 381 -50.39 5.04 22.53
CA ASN A 381 -49.07 4.46 22.23
C ASN A 381 -48.02 5.52 21.89
N ALA A 382 -46.80 5.08 21.56
CA ALA A 382 -45.67 5.94 21.21
C ALA A 382 -44.96 5.43 19.94
N SER A 383 -44.33 6.35 19.22
CA SER A 383 -43.49 6.06 18.06
C SER A 383 -42.35 7.07 17.96
N SER A 384 -41.31 6.79 17.18
CA SER A 384 -40.13 7.63 17.03
C SER A 384 -39.74 7.87 15.58
N LEU A 385 -38.95 8.92 15.37
CA LEU A 385 -38.24 9.18 14.12
C LEU A 385 -36.78 9.56 14.40
N GLY A 386 -35.93 9.37 13.40
CA GLY A 386 -34.55 9.83 13.42
C GLY A 386 -34.43 11.28 12.95
N VAL A 387 -33.56 12.06 13.59
CA VAL A 387 -33.22 13.43 13.22
C VAL A 387 -31.71 13.60 13.15
N ARG A 388 -31.22 14.22 12.07
CA ARG A 388 -29.80 14.57 11.88
C ARG A 388 -29.65 15.88 11.10
N LEU A 389 -28.43 16.41 11.06
CA LEU A 389 -28.06 17.54 10.21
C LEU A 389 -27.52 17.07 8.86
N ALA A 390 -27.59 17.96 7.85
CA ALA A 390 -27.15 17.65 6.49
C ALA A 390 -25.67 17.96 6.22
N MET A 391 -25.03 18.75 7.08
CA MET A 391 -23.58 18.98 7.05
C MET A 391 -23.07 19.27 8.46
N GLU A 392 -21.77 19.06 8.67
CA GLU A 392 -21.08 19.41 9.91
C GLU A 392 -21.33 20.88 10.30
N PRO A 393 -21.87 21.15 11.51
CA PRO A 393 -22.11 22.50 11.96
C PRO A 393 -20.80 23.15 12.42
N ALA A 394 -20.61 24.45 12.15
CA ALA A 394 -19.39 25.17 12.54
C ALA A 394 -19.21 25.24 14.08
N ASP A 395 -20.33 25.27 14.81
CA ASP A 395 -20.41 25.24 16.27
C ASP A 395 -21.53 24.26 16.67
N SER A 396 -21.52 23.81 17.93
CA SER A 396 -22.61 22.97 18.46
C SER A 396 -23.97 23.65 18.25
N THR A 397 -24.91 22.91 17.64
CA THR A 397 -26.22 23.39 17.20
C THR A 397 -27.33 22.63 17.93
N GLN A 398 -28.32 23.36 18.44
CA GLN A 398 -29.51 22.77 19.05
C GLN A 398 -30.69 22.77 18.08
N VAL A 399 -31.31 21.62 17.89
CA VAL A 399 -32.59 21.48 17.20
C VAL A 399 -33.69 21.40 18.25
N THR A 400 -34.67 22.30 18.18
CA THR A 400 -35.82 22.38 19.10
C THR A 400 -37.08 21.81 18.48
N PHE A 401 -37.88 21.12 19.29
CA PHE A 401 -39.12 20.45 18.89
C PHE A 401 -40.34 21.18 19.44
N SER A 402 -41.37 21.31 18.63
CA SER A 402 -42.68 21.77 19.07
C SER A 402 -43.78 21.07 18.31
N ILE A 403 -44.85 20.70 18.99
CA ILE A 403 -46.05 20.12 18.38
C ILE A 403 -47.13 21.20 18.31
N SER A 404 -47.84 21.27 17.19
CA SER A 404 -49.04 22.09 17.00
C SER A 404 -50.14 21.27 16.34
N GLY A 405 -51.38 21.38 16.81
CA GLY A 405 -52.51 20.58 16.35
C GLY A 405 -53.23 19.96 17.54
N ASP A 406 -53.53 18.68 17.44
CA ASP A 406 -54.14 17.93 18.54
C ASP A 406 -53.32 17.99 19.83
N SER A 407 -54.02 18.17 20.97
CA SER A 407 -53.42 18.22 22.30
C SER A 407 -53.01 16.84 22.83
N ASP A 408 -53.48 15.77 22.20
CA ASP A 408 -53.16 14.41 22.62
C ASP A 408 -51.73 13.99 22.25
N PHE A 409 -51.09 14.66 21.29
CA PHE A 409 -49.69 14.43 20.99
C PHE A 409 -48.74 15.13 21.98
N GLN A 410 -47.83 14.35 22.57
CA GLN A 410 -46.83 14.84 23.52
C GLN A 410 -45.44 14.34 23.15
N ILE A 411 -44.42 15.20 23.29
CA ILE A 411 -43.01 14.80 23.07
C ILE A 411 -42.56 13.93 24.24
N ILE A 412 -41.91 12.82 23.93
CA ILE A 412 -41.25 11.94 24.89
C ILE A 412 -39.76 12.32 24.95
N GLY A 413 -39.21 12.44 26.16
CA GLY A 413 -37.83 12.81 26.40
C GLY A 413 -37.58 14.34 26.30
N PRO A 414 -36.39 14.77 25.85
CA PRO A 414 -36.04 16.19 25.79
C PRO A 414 -36.69 16.86 24.57
N SER A 415 -37.07 18.13 24.72
CA SER A 415 -37.61 18.95 23.62
C SER A 415 -36.52 19.57 22.73
N THR A 416 -35.24 19.21 22.94
CA THR A 416 -34.11 19.66 22.15
C THR A 416 -33.07 18.54 21.98
N LEU A 417 -32.48 18.43 20.78
CA LEU A 417 -31.30 17.60 20.51
C LEU A 417 -30.09 18.50 20.20
N THR A 418 -28.89 18.02 20.53
CA THR A 418 -27.64 18.75 20.32
C THR A 418 -26.76 18.03 19.31
N PHE A 419 -26.32 18.76 18.29
CA PHE A 419 -25.47 18.27 17.22
C PHE A 419 -24.14 19.04 17.19
N ASP A 420 -23.02 18.33 17.05
CA ASP A 420 -21.67 18.87 16.96
C ASP A 420 -20.83 18.11 15.91
N ALA A 421 -19.52 18.38 15.87
CA ALA A 421 -18.61 17.78 14.91
C ALA A 421 -18.54 16.23 14.95
N ASN A 422 -18.94 15.60 16.07
CA ASN A 422 -18.85 14.15 16.27
C ASN A 422 -20.17 13.41 16.07
N ASN A 423 -21.32 14.11 16.06
CA ASN A 423 -22.62 13.46 15.99
C ASN A 423 -23.64 14.08 15.02
N TRP A 424 -23.28 15.13 14.27
CA TRP A 424 -24.20 15.86 13.39
C TRP A 424 -24.90 14.98 12.34
N ASN A 425 -24.21 13.95 11.86
CA ASN A 425 -24.67 13.04 10.81
C ASN A 425 -25.38 11.79 11.37
N LEU A 426 -25.43 11.65 12.70
CA LEU A 426 -26.02 10.50 13.37
C LEU A 426 -27.51 10.71 13.55
N SER A 427 -28.29 9.67 13.28
CA SER A 427 -29.73 9.67 13.48
C SER A 427 -30.04 9.66 14.99
N GLN A 428 -30.44 10.82 15.53
CA GLN A 428 -30.85 10.96 16.92
C GLN A 428 -32.39 10.84 17.04
N PRO A 429 -32.92 10.06 17.98
CA PRO A 429 -34.34 9.77 18.07
C PRO A 429 -35.17 10.95 18.62
N VAL A 430 -36.30 11.24 17.99
CA VAL A 430 -37.38 12.08 18.51
C VAL A 430 -38.63 11.23 18.65
N ALA A 431 -39.10 11.06 19.88
CA ALA A 431 -40.23 10.21 20.20
C ALA A 431 -41.48 11.02 20.55
N VAL A 432 -42.64 10.52 20.15
CA VAL A 432 -43.95 11.15 20.32
C VAL A 432 -44.94 10.13 20.87
N PHE A 433 -45.68 10.53 21.90
CA PHE A 433 -46.82 9.82 22.48
C PHE A 433 -48.11 10.38 21.90
N ALA A 434 -49.07 9.53 21.58
CA ALA A 434 -50.46 9.91 21.34
C ALA A 434 -51.31 9.51 22.55
N GLY A 435 -52.03 10.48 23.14
CA GLY A 435 -52.98 10.25 24.21
C GLY A 435 -54.09 9.27 23.81
N SER A 436 -54.89 8.85 24.78
CA SER A 436 -56.17 8.21 24.48
C SER A 436 -57.27 9.24 24.64
N ASP A 437 -58.18 9.31 23.69
CA ASP A 437 -59.33 10.20 23.75
C ASP A 437 -60.64 9.40 23.80
N THR A 438 -61.76 10.01 23.43
CA THR A 438 -63.08 9.37 23.55
C THR A 438 -63.86 9.31 22.25
N ASP A 439 -63.29 9.77 21.16
CA ASP A 439 -63.93 9.75 19.85
C ASP A 439 -63.30 8.71 18.93
N ASP A 440 -63.96 8.46 17.81
CA ASP A 440 -63.59 7.46 16.81
C ASP A 440 -62.87 8.09 15.62
N GLN A 441 -62.29 9.29 15.82
CA GLN A 441 -61.57 10.04 14.80
C GLN A 441 -60.09 10.10 15.14
N ASN A 442 -59.28 9.89 14.11
CA ASN A 442 -57.84 10.06 14.23
C ASN A 442 -57.48 11.52 14.55
N GLY A 443 -56.87 11.75 15.71
CA GLY A 443 -56.17 12.99 16.05
C GLY A 443 -55.02 13.29 15.08
N THR A 444 -54.76 14.58 14.82
CA THR A 444 -53.69 15.00 13.90
C THR A 444 -52.92 16.21 14.42
N ALA A 445 -51.60 16.18 14.26
CA ALA A 445 -50.74 17.30 14.63
C ALA A 445 -49.53 17.43 13.71
N THR A 446 -48.74 18.47 13.91
CA THR A 446 -47.48 18.72 13.20
C THR A 446 -46.35 18.87 14.22
N LEU A 447 -45.33 18.03 14.10
CA LEU A 447 -44.04 18.18 14.79
C LEU A 447 -43.13 19.09 13.98
N SER A 448 -42.76 20.24 14.54
CA SER A 448 -41.81 21.18 13.94
C SER A 448 -40.42 21.02 14.56
N LEU A 449 -39.41 20.83 13.71
CA LEU A 449 -37.99 20.73 14.05
C LEU A 449 -37.29 22.02 13.60
N SER A 450 -36.80 22.84 14.54
CA SER A 450 -36.24 24.17 14.23
C SER A 450 -34.84 24.37 14.82
N ALA A 451 -33.95 24.99 14.04
CA ALA A 451 -32.62 25.42 14.46
C ALA A 451 -32.28 26.79 13.84
N SER A 452 -31.38 27.54 14.48
CA SER A 452 -30.96 28.85 13.99
C SER A 452 -30.29 28.74 12.61
N GLY A 453 -30.71 29.57 11.64
CA GLY A 453 -30.13 29.61 10.30
C GLY A 453 -30.56 28.48 9.35
N MET A 454 -31.54 27.65 9.75
CA MET A 454 -32.03 26.52 8.95
C MET A 454 -33.53 26.66 8.64
N THR A 455 -33.98 26.02 7.56
CA THR A 455 -35.42 25.87 7.30
C THR A 455 -36.00 24.86 8.28
N THR A 456 -37.10 25.22 8.95
CA THR A 456 -37.85 24.31 9.83
C THR A 456 -38.31 23.09 9.03
N ALA A 457 -37.96 21.90 9.49
CA ALA A 457 -38.51 20.65 8.98
C ALA A 457 -39.78 20.31 9.77
N THR A 458 -40.79 19.76 9.10
CA THR A 458 -42.06 19.37 9.73
C THR A 458 -42.35 17.90 9.47
N VAL A 459 -42.86 17.21 10.47
CA VAL A 459 -43.34 15.83 10.40
C VAL A 459 -44.79 15.81 10.81
N ASP A 460 -45.65 15.22 9.97
CA ASP A 460 -47.06 15.06 10.29
C ASP A 460 -47.24 13.94 11.32
N LEU A 461 -48.01 14.20 12.36
CA LEU A 461 -48.37 13.24 13.39
C LEU A 461 -49.80 12.78 13.14
N VAL A 462 -49.99 11.46 13.10
CA VAL A 462 -51.29 10.84 12.86
C VAL A 462 -51.54 9.82 13.94
N GLU A 463 -52.67 9.99 14.61
CA GLU A 463 -53.13 9.02 15.57
C GLU A 463 -53.89 7.92 14.83
N GLU A 464 -53.63 6.66 15.15
CA GLU A 464 -54.40 5.54 14.64
C GLU A 464 -55.32 5.03 15.75
N ASP A 465 -56.60 5.41 15.67
CA ASP A 465 -57.64 5.04 16.64
C ASP A 465 -57.75 3.50 16.77
N GLN A 466 -57.79 3.03 18.01
CA GLN A 466 -57.91 1.61 18.35
C GLN A 466 -59.22 1.29 19.08
N ASN A 467 -60.31 2.04 18.91
CA ASN A 467 -61.64 1.73 19.47
C ASN A 467 -61.61 1.37 20.97
N SER A 468 -60.61 1.81 21.73
CA SER A 468 -60.33 1.27 23.06
C SER A 468 -60.57 2.35 24.11
N SER A 469 -61.75 2.30 24.73
CA SER A 469 -62.07 3.16 25.87
C SER A 469 -61.14 2.85 27.05
N MET A 470 -59.99 3.53 27.14
CA MET A 470 -59.11 3.42 28.30
C MET A 470 -59.70 4.22 29.46
N GLY A 471 -60.25 3.51 30.44
CA GLY A 471 -60.68 4.11 31.71
C GLY A 471 -59.50 4.75 32.45
N SER A 472 -59.74 5.92 33.04
CA SER A 472 -58.84 6.85 33.76
C SER A 472 -58.02 6.30 34.95
N SER A 473 -57.56 5.05 34.87
CA SER A 473 -56.97 4.28 35.96
C SER A 473 -55.49 3.93 35.73
N HIS A 474 -54.94 4.21 34.55
CA HIS A 474 -53.53 3.99 34.19
C HIS A 474 -52.96 5.20 33.44
N TYR A 475 -51.65 5.41 33.54
CA TYR A 475 -50.88 6.47 32.88
C TYR A 475 -49.64 5.88 32.20
N ALA A 476 -49.23 6.50 31.10
CA ALA A 476 -48.02 6.12 30.37
C ALA A 476 -46.76 6.52 31.15
N PHE A 477 -45.78 5.63 31.17
CA PHE A 477 -44.40 5.87 31.58
C PHE A 477 -43.51 5.61 30.38
N ALA A 478 -42.97 6.67 29.77
CA ALA A 478 -42.22 6.58 28.52
C ALA A 478 -40.95 7.40 28.57
N GLY A 479 -39.98 7.01 27.76
CA GLY A 479 -38.71 7.70 27.64
C GLY A 479 -37.88 7.18 26.50
N VAL A 480 -36.73 7.83 26.31
CA VAL A 480 -35.75 7.45 25.29
C VAL A 480 -34.41 7.15 25.96
N VAL A 481 -33.75 6.09 25.51
CA VAL A 481 -32.43 5.68 25.96
C VAL A 481 -31.46 5.82 24.79
N THR A 482 -30.46 6.68 24.93
CA THR A 482 -29.43 6.92 23.90
C THR A 482 -28.03 6.62 24.43
N ASN A 483 -27.03 6.57 23.56
CA ASN A 483 -25.62 6.59 23.95
C ASN A 483 -25.10 8.04 24.08
N GLU A 484 -23.80 8.21 24.40
CA GLU A 484 -23.17 9.52 24.55
C GLU A 484 -23.14 10.36 23.25
N LEU A 485 -23.33 9.72 22.08
CA LEU A 485 -23.43 10.38 20.78
C LEU A 485 -24.87 10.76 20.40
N GLY A 486 -25.86 10.34 21.20
CA GLY A 486 -27.28 10.59 20.95
C GLY A 486 -27.98 9.52 20.11
N ILE A 487 -27.31 8.41 19.76
CA ILE A 487 -27.92 7.29 19.01
C ILE A 487 -28.82 6.47 19.94
N GLY A 488 -30.00 6.10 19.47
CA GLY A 488 -30.96 5.23 20.18
C GLY A 488 -30.39 3.86 20.54
N LEU A 489 -30.73 3.35 21.73
CA LEU A 489 -30.28 2.04 22.20
C LEU A 489 -31.46 1.10 22.43
N GLY A 490 -31.67 0.16 21.52
CA GLY A 490 -32.72 -0.86 21.63
C GLY A 490 -32.42 -2.02 22.58
N GLY A 491 -33.49 -2.68 23.03
CA GLY A 491 -33.45 -3.85 23.92
C GLY A 491 -33.00 -3.56 25.34
N VAL A 492 -33.14 -2.32 25.83
CA VAL A 492 -32.94 -1.96 27.24
C VAL A 492 -34.19 -2.32 28.02
N GLU A 493 -34.07 -3.16 29.04
CA GLU A 493 -35.16 -3.50 29.94
C GLU A 493 -35.42 -2.34 30.91
N VAL A 494 -36.70 -2.00 31.09
CA VAL A 494 -37.20 -1.08 32.11
C VAL A 494 -38.08 -1.86 33.06
N ALA A 495 -37.56 -2.17 34.24
CA ALA A 495 -38.20 -3.01 35.25
C ALA A 495 -38.84 -2.17 36.36
N PHE A 496 -40.05 -2.55 36.79
CA PHE A 496 -40.80 -1.84 37.82
C PHE A 496 -40.70 -2.52 39.19
N SER A 497 -40.48 -1.73 40.25
CA SER A 497 -40.21 -2.23 41.61
C SER A 497 -41.34 -3.03 42.27
N ASP A 498 -42.56 -2.92 41.75
CA ASP A 498 -43.75 -3.63 42.23
C ASP A 498 -43.91 -5.03 41.63
N GLY A 499 -43.03 -5.42 40.70
CA GLY A 499 -43.10 -6.68 39.98
C GLY A 499 -44.03 -6.66 38.77
N SER A 500 -44.48 -5.48 38.32
CA SER A 500 -45.17 -5.31 37.04
C SER A 500 -44.28 -5.74 35.86
N SER A 501 -44.89 -6.08 34.72
CA SER A 501 -44.14 -6.56 33.54
C SER A 501 -43.17 -5.50 33.03
N SER A 502 -41.89 -5.86 32.85
CA SER A 502 -40.88 -4.97 32.26
C SER A 502 -41.23 -4.60 30.83
N VAL A 503 -40.77 -3.43 30.39
CA VAL A 503 -40.85 -3.00 28.98
C VAL A 503 -39.45 -2.87 28.38
N PHE A 504 -39.34 -2.96 27.05
CA PHE A 504 -38.06 -2.92 26.35
C PHE A 504 -38.02 -1.76 25.36
N THR A 505 -36.85 -1.15 25.20
CA THR A 505 -36.66 -0.13 24.17
C THR A 505 -36.65 -0.73 22.75
N ASP A 506 -37.16 0.00 21.78
CA ASP A 506 -37.03 -0.31 20.35
C ASP A 506 -35.69 0.14 19.75
N ALA A 507 -35.46 -0.03 18.45
CA ALA A 507 -34.19 0.32 17.79
C ALA A 507 -33.76 1.79 17.98
N ASP A 508 -34.72 2.70 18.13
CA ASP A 508 -34.50 4.13 18.37
C ASP A 508 -34.34 4.45 19.86
N GLY A 509 -34.38 3.45 20.75
CA GLY A 509 -34.23 3.61 22.18
C GLY A 509 -35.50 4.03 22.91
N LEU A 510 -36.66 4.08 22.24
CA LEU A 510 -37.94 4.43 22.84
C LEU A 510 -38.52 3.26 23.62
N PHE A 511 -38.97 3.50 24.86
CA PHE A 511 -39.81 2.55 25.62
C PHE A 511 -41.14 3.20 26.03
N LEU A 512 -42.16 2.37 26.18
CA LEU A 512 -43.47 2.76 26.70
C LEU A 512 -44.01 1.68 27.64
N GLY A 513 -44.32 2.06 28.88
CA GLY A 513 -45.03 1.23 29.86
C GLY A 513 -46.33 1.88 30.35
N SER A 514 -47.21 1.07 30.94
CA SER A 514 -48.50 1.51 31.49
C SER A 514 -48.54 1.20 33.00
N LEU A 515 -48.71 2.23 33.83
CA LEU A 515 -48.71 2.15 35.28
C LEU A 515 -50.02 2.67 35.86
N SER A 516 -50.51 2.07 36.95
CA SER A 516 -51.76 2.50 37.58
C SER A 516 -51.71 3.93 38.14
N SER A 517 -52.85 4.62 38.17
CA SER A 517 -52.98 5.90 38.86
C SER A 517 -52.60 5.78 40.35
N GLY A 518 -51.78 6.71 40.84
CA GLY A 518 -51.22 6.69 42.19
C GLY A 518 -50.07 5.70 42.40
N TRP A 519 -49.54 5.07 41.34
CA TRP A 519 -48.41 4.14 41.45
C TRP A 519 -47.22 4.78 42.17
N THR A 520 -46.64 4.04 43.12
CA THR A 520 -45.45 4.45 43.86
C THR A 520 -44.39 3.36 43.75
N GLY A 521 -43.18 3.73 43.34
CA GLY A 521 -42.09 2.77 43.18
C GLY A 521 -40.95 3.34 42.35
N SER A 522 -40.04 2.48 41.93
CA SER A 522 -38.92 2.81 41.04
C SER A 522 -39.00 2.04 39.72
N ALA A 523 -38.66 2.71 38.62
CA ALA A 523 -38.44 2.10 37.30
C ALA A 523 -36.94 2.06 37.03
N SER A 524 -36.35 0.87 36.89
CA SER A 524 -34.90 0.68 36.79
C SER A 524 -34.51 0.12 35.42
N LEU A 525 -33.46 0.67 34.82
CA LEU A 525 -32.96 0.31 33.51
C LEU A 525 -31.88 -0.75 33.60
N SER A 526 -31.95 -1.76 32.75
CA SER A 526 -30.90 -2.77 32.64
C SER A 526 -30.74 -3.28 31.21
N LYS A 527 -29.49 -3.41 30.77
CA LYS A 527 -29.11 -4.11 29.54
C LYS A 527 -27.73 -4.68 29.77
N ALA A 528 -27.52 -5.94 29.43
CA ALA A 528 -26.22 -6.58 29.61
C ALA A 528 -25.15 -5.82 28.82
N GLY A 529 -24.01 -5.50 29.47
CA GLY A 529 -22.89 -4.78 28.85
C GLY A 529 -22.99 -3.25 28.86
N TYR A 530 -24.07 -2.68 29.38
CA TYR A 530 -24.30 -1.23 29.41
C TYR A 530 -24.50 -0.72 30.84
N ALA A 531 -23.97 0.47 31.10
CA ALA A 531 -24.24 1.26 32.29
C ALA A 531 -25.10 2.47 31.91
N PHE A 532 -25.97 2.92 32.81
CA PHE A 532 -26.91 4.02 32.55
C PHE A 532 -26.71 5.16 33.54
N SER A 533 -26.64 6.38 33.02
CA SER A 533 -26.74 7.59 33.83
C SER A 533 -28.21 7.80 34.20
N GLY A 534 -28.52 7.75 35.50
CA GLY A 534 -29.91 7.77 35.98
C GLY A 534 -30.62 6.41 35.84
N ALA A 535 -29.90 5.30 36.05
CA ALA A 535 -30.40 3.91 35.91
C ALA A 535 -31.68 3.55 36.70
N SER A 536 -32.22 4.46 37.52
CA SER A 536 -33.51 4.29 38.16
C SER A 536 -34.22 5.62 38.34
N VAL A 537 -35.53 5.65 38.12
CA VAL A 537 -36.41 6.79 38.39
C VAL A 537 -37.40 6.41 39.48
N ASP A 538 -37.42 7.19 40.56
CA ASP A 538 -38.39 7.03 41.64
C ASP A 538 -39.63 7.90 41.39
N LEU A 539 -40.81 7.29 41.42
CA LEU A 539 -42.09 7.97 41.32
C LEU A 539 -42.82 7.89 42.68
N PRO A 540 -42.99 9.00 43.41
CA PRO A 540 -43.65 9.01 44.71
C PRO A 540 -45.19 9.00 44.64
N GLY A 541 -45.76 8.78 43.46
CA GLY A 541 -47.21 8.78 43.20
C GLY A 541 -47.53 9.33 41.81
N LEU A 542 -47.86 8.45 40.86
CA LEU A 542 -48.13 8.83 39.47
C LEU A 542 -49.53 9.47 39.31
N SER A 543 -49.60 10.76 38.97
CA SER A 543 -50.86 11.51 38.82
C SER A 543 -51.20 11.89 37.38
N GLY A 544 -50.41 11.45 36.40
CA GLY A 544 -50.52 11.75 34.97
C GLY A 544 -49.47 10.98 34.17
N HIS A 545 -49.48 11.10 32.83
CA HIS A 545 -48.42 10.53 31.99
C HIS A 545 -47.05 11.11 32.38
N SER A 546 -46.03 10.26 32.43
CA SER A 546 -44.65 10.61 32.74
C SER A 546 -43.78 10.32 31.52
N LEU A 547 -43.58 11.34 30.68
CA LEU A 547 -42.99 11.21 29.34
C LEU A 547 -41.61 11.87 29.22
N THR A 548 -41.14 12.60 30.22
CA THR A 548 -39.92 13.45 30.11
C THR A 548 -38.61 12.67 30.35
N HIS A 549 -38.66 11.34 30.36
CA HIS A 549 -37.51 10.52 30.71
C HIS A 549 -36.54 10.39 29.54
N ALA A 550 -35.29 10.75 29.82
CA ALA A 550 -34.18 10.65 28.87
C ALA A 550 -32.98 10.07 29.62
N PHE A 551 -32.47 8.95 29.12
CA PHE A 551 -31.34 8.25 29.73
C PHE A 551 -30.19 8.19 28.74
N SER A 552 -28.98 8.36 29.25
CA SER A 552 -27.76 8.14 28.48
C SER A 552 -27.07 6.88 28.99
N SER A 553 -26.61 6.07 28.06
CA SER A 553 -25.91 4.82 28.29
C SER A 553 -24.44 4.94 27.91
N SER A 554 -23.60 4.21 28.63
CA SER A 554 -22.20 3.98 28.30
C SER A 554 -21.92 2.48 28.27
N ARG A 555 -20.96 2.07 27.45
CA ARG A 555 -20.51 0.68 27.30
C ARG A 555 -18.99 0.62 27.36
N SER A 556 -18.45 -0.59 27.34
CA SER A 556 -17.03 -0.77 27.09
C SER A 556 -16.63 -0.08 25.78
N THR A 557 -15.49 0.61 25.81
CA THR A 557 -14.85 1.16 24.63
C THR A 557 -14.22 0.07 23.74
N ILE A 558 -14.36 -1.20 24.12
CA ILE A 558 -13.95 -2.36 23.32
C ILE A 558 -15.17 -2.85 22.52
N LEU A 559 -14.94 -3.10 21.23
CA LEU A 559 -15.88 -3.78 20.36
C LEU A 559 -15.45 -5.24 20.18
N TYR A 560 -16.30 -6.19 20.58
CA TYR A 560 -15.99 -7.62 20.51
C TYR A 560 -16.54 -8.24 19.21
N VAL A 561 -15.75 -9.10 18.58
CA VAL A 561 -16.10 -9.83 17.36
C VAL A 561 -15.75 -11.30 17.54
N ASP A 562 -16.72 -12.19 17.37
CA ASP A 562 -16.57 -13.63 17.53
C ASP A 562 -17.62 -14.29 16.63
N GLN A 563 -17.17 -15.03 15.61
CA GLN A 563 -18.04 -15.69 14.63
C GLN A 563 -18.95 -16.75 15.28
N ASP A 564 -18.57 -17.28 16.44
CA ASP A 564 -19.28 -18.32 17.18
C ASP A 564 -20.21 -17.74 18.27
N ALA A 565 -20.23 -16.40 18.44
CA ALA A 565 -21.10 -15.76 19.41
C ALA A 565 -22.58 -15.98 19.08
N SER A 566 -23.37 -16.28 20.12
CA SER A 566 -24.80 -16.58 19.98
C SER A 566 -25.72 -15.57 20.67
N GLY A 567 -25.16 -14.49 21.23
CA GLY A 567 -25.91 -13.45 21.92
C GLY A 567 -26.51 -12.42 20.97
N GLN A 568 -26.52 -11.16 21.41
CA GLN A 568 -27.28 -10.10 20.73
C GLN A 568 -26.62 -9.54 19.46
N ASN A 569 -25.41 -9.97 19.11
CA ASN A 569 -24.67 -9.49 17.94
C ASN A 569 -24.50 -7.96 17.91
N ASP A 570 -24.19 -7.36 19.07
CA ASP A 570 -24.04 -5.90 19.27
C ASP A 570 -22.62 -5.49 19.70
N GLY A 571 -21.72 -6.47 19.81
CA GLY A 571 -20.31 -6.27 20.16
C GLY A 571 -20.06 -5.85 21.60
N SER A 572 -21.06 -5.84 22.51
CA SER A 572 -20.95 -5.29 23.87
C SER A 572 -20.11 -6.13 24.85
N SER A 573 -19.94 -7.41 24.55
CA SER A 573 -19.15 -8.38 25.30
C SER A 573 -18.86 -9.57 24.39
N TRP A 574 -17.99 -10.50 24.79
CA TRP A 574 -17.79 -11.74 24.02
C TRP A 574 -19.09 -12.53 23.77
N ALA A 575 -19.97 -12.63 24.76
CA ALA A 575 -21.25 -13.32 24.60
C ALA A 575 -22.15 -12.65 23.55
N ASN A 576 -22.08 -11.33 23.43
CA ASN A 576 -22.87 -10.53 22.48
C ASN A 576 -22.02 -10.03 21.30
N ALA A 577 -20.88 -10.64 21.02
CA ALA A 577 -19.95 -10.17 20.02
C ALA A 577 -20.58 -10.13 18.63
N PHE A 578 -20.07 -9.27 17.75
CA PHE A 578 -20.44 -9.34 16.34
C PHE A 578 -19.91 -10.64 15.73
N THR A 579 -20.77 -11.35 15.02
CA THR A 579 -20.43 -12.57 14.28
C THR A 579 -19.74 -12.29 12.93
N ASN A 580 -19.80 -11.04 12.47
CA ASN A 580 -19.17 -10.59 11.23
C ASN A 580 -18.31 -9.35 11.47
N LEU A 581 -17.01 -9.44 11.17
CA LEU A 581 -16.05 -8.34 11.37
C LEU A 581 -16.36 -7.13 10.47
N ALA A 582 -16.72 -7.34 9.19
CA ALA A 582 -17.00 -6.23 8.29
C ALA A 582 -18.21 -5.40 8.76
N GLN A 583 -19.18 -6.03 9.41
CA GLN A 583 -20.28 -5.34 10.09
C GLN A 583 -19.79 -4.62 11.36
N ALA A 584 -18.96 -5.26 12.18
CA ALA A 584 -18.42 -4.65 13.39
C ALA A 584 -17.62 -3.37 13.09
N LEU A 585 -16.80 -3.37 12.03
CA LEU A 585 -16.03 -2.19 11.61
C LEU A 585 -16.93 -1.02 11.12
N LYS A 586 -18.20 -1.28 10.86
CA LYS A 586 -19.24 -0.30 10.51
C LYS A 586 -20.18 0.03 11.69
N ALA A 587 -19.97 -0.56 12.88
CA ALA A 587 -20.90 -0.42 13.99
C ALA A 587 -20.98 1.01 14.53
N GLU A 588 -22.18 1.54 14.70
CA GLU A 588 -22.45 2.91 15.17
C GLU A 588 -22.26 3.12 16.68
N ALA A 589 -21.60 2.18 17.35
CA ALA A 589 -21.27 2.27 18.77
C ALA A 589 -20.02 3.13 19.00
N ASP A 590 -19.92 3.78 20.17
CA ASP A 590 -18.65 4.39 20.54
C ASP A 590 -17.63 3.35 21.00
N PHE A 591 -16.49 3.22 20.30
CA PHE A 591 -15.40 2.31 20.62
C PHE A 591 -14.03 2.92 20.29
N GLN A 592 -13.01 2.47 21.01
CA GLN A 592 -11.61 2.87 20.88
C GLN A 592 -10.72 1.70 20.43
N GLU A 593 -11.15 0.45 20.60
CA GLU A 593 -10.43 -0.74 20.14
C GLU A 593 -11.40 -1.82 19.67
N VAL A 594 -10.97 -2.66 18.73
CA VAL A 594 -11.73 -3.84 18.27
C VAL A 594 -10.96 -5.12 18.61
N TRP A 595 -11.60 -6.06 19.30
CA TRP A 595 -11.02 -7.36 19.68
C TRP A 595 -11.74 -8.48 18.92
N VAL A 596 -10.97 -9.28 18.19
CA VAL A 596 -11.47 -10.30 17.28
C VAL A 596 -11.00 -11.67 17.74
N ALA A 597 -11.95 -12.57 17.99
CA ALA A 597 -11.69 -13.95 18.34
C ALA A 597 -11.02 -14.69 17.17
N GLU A 598 -10.51 -15.88 17.45
CA GLU A 598 -10.11 -16.83 16.41
C GLU A 598 -11.26 -17.11 15.44
N GLY A 599 -10.91 -17.37 14.19
CA GLY A 599 -11.90 -17.59 13.14
C GLY A 599 -11.46 -17.11 11.77
N THR A 600 -12.31 -17.31 10.77
CA THR A 600 -12.08 -16.84 9.40
C THR A 600 -13.18 -15.85 9.01
N TYR A 601 -12.78 -14.61 8.80
CA TYR A 601 -13.68 -13.51 8.49
C TYR A 601 -13.54 -13.10 7.02
N LEU A 602 -14.68 -12.95 6.34
CA LEU A 602 -14.77 -12.48 4.96
C LEU A 602 -15.18 -10.99 4.93
N PRO A 603 -14.63 -10.19 4.01
CA PRO A 603 -14.95 -8.76 3.93
C PRO A 603 -16.37 -8.49 3.42
N GLY A 604 -16.98 -9.45 2.72
CA GLY A 604 -18.34 -9.36 2.20
C GLY A 604 -18.66 -10.50 1.23
N GLU A 605 -19.35 -10.18 0.13
CA GLU A 605 -19.80 -11.13 -0.89
C GLU A 605 -19.38 -10.77 -2.33
N VAL A 606 -18.91 -9.54 -2.57
CA VAL A 606 -18.44 -9.09 -3.89
C VAL A 606 -16.95 -8.78 -3.86
N ARG A 607 -16.27 -8.86 -5.01
CA ARG A 607 -14.80 -8.71 -5.10
C ARG A 607 -14.26 -7.35 -4.64
N THR A 608 -15.08 -6.31 -4.67
CA THR A 608 -14.73 -4.97 -4.17
C THR A 608 -14.88 -4.83 -2.66
N ASP A 609 -15.50 -5.80 -1.98
CA ASP A 609 -15.61 -5.78 -0.54
C ASP A 609 -14.21 -5.91 0.09
N THR A 610 -13.98 -5.10 1.12
CA THR A 610 -12.70 -5.02 1.83
C THR A 610 -12.95 -4.69 3.30
N PHE A 611 -12.06 -5.14 4.18
CA PHE A 611 -12.05 -4.69 5.56
C PHE A 611 -11.46 -3.28 5.64
N ILE A 612 -12.33 -2.28 5.80
CA ILE A 612 -11.91 -0.90 6.00
C ILE A 612 -11.60 -0.70 7.48
N LEU A 613 -10.33 -0.50 7.82
CA LEU A 613 -9.95 -0.25 9.22
C LEU A 613 -10.36 1.18 9.62
N PRO A 614 -11.07 1.37 10.75
CA PRO A 614 -11.48 2.70 11.16
C PRO A 614 -10.26 3.59 11.49
N PRO A 615 -10.32 4.90 11.18
CA PRO A 615 -9.20 5.82 11.42
C PRO A 615 -8.91 5.95 12.92
N ASN A 616 -7.64 5.93 13.29
CA ASN A 616 -7.15 5.98 14.68
C ASN A 616 -7.67 4.86 15.62
N ILE A 617 -8.23 3.77 15.08
CA ILE A 617 -8.68 2.64 15.88
C ILE A 617 -7.76 1.43 15.64
N PRO A 618 -7.17 0.85 16.70
CA PRO A 618 -6.51 -0.43 16.60
C PRO A 618 -7.51 -1.59 16.57
N VAL A 619 -7.23 -2.54 15.68
CA VAL A 619 -7.95 -3.80 15.52
C VAL A 619 -6.99 -4.93 15.90
N TYR A 620 -7.39 -5.75 16.86
CA TYR A 620 -6.58 -6.82 17.45
C TYR A 620 -7.21 -8.19 17.20
N GLY A 621 -6.50 -9.11 16.54
CA GLY A 621 -6.83 -10.54 16.43
C GLY A 621 -6.08 -11.34 17.47
N GLY A 622 -6.38 -12.63 17.67
CA GLY A 622 -5.62 -13.44 18.62
C GLY A 622 -6.31 -13.79 19.93
N PHE A 623 -7.64 -13.68 19.99
CA PHE A 623 -8.43 -13.92 21.21
C PHE A 623 -9.16 -15.26 21.16
N ALA A 624 -9.33 -15.91 22.30
CA ALA A 624 -10.14 -17.10 22.50
C ALA A 624 -11.64 -16.80 22.65
N GLY A 625 -12.01 -15.54 22.85
CA GLY A 625 -13.40 -15.12 23.07
C GLY A 625 -13.83 -15.13 24.55
N ASN A 626 -12.89 -15.02 25.49
CA ASN A 626 -13.22 -15.02 26.93
C ASN A 626 -12.33 -14.10 27.78
N GLU A 627 -11.41 -13.37 27.14
CA GLU A 627 -10.46 -12.49 27.78
C GLU A 627 -11.12 -11.25 28.39
N LEU A 628 -10.59 -10.82 29.52
CA LEU A 628 -10.97 -9.60 30.23
C LEU A 628 -9.94 -8.47 30.04
N LEU A 629 -8.72 -8.81 29.64
CA LEU A 629 -7.61 -7.87 29.45
C LEU A 629 -6.87 -8.19 28.15
N ARG A 630 -6.43 -7.15 27.41
CA ARG A 630 -5.68 -7.32 26.15
C ARG A 630 -4.41 -8.15 26.32
N SER A 631 -3.78 -8.10 27.49
CA SER A 631 -2.56 -8.88 27.78
C SER A 631 -2.79 -10.39 27.93
N GLN A 632 -4.05 -10.85 27.92
CA GLN A 632 -4.38 -12.29 27.90
C GLN A 632 -4.40 -12.86 26.47
N ARG A 633 -4.40 -11.99 25.45
CA ARG A 633 -4.34 -12.35 24.04
C ARG A 633 -3.13 -13.22 23.73
N ASP A 634 -3.35 -14.29 22.97
CA ASP A 634 -2.29 -15.19 22.48
C ASP A 634 -2.54 -15.48 20.99
N SER A 635 -2.00 -14.62 20.13
CA SER A 635 -2.14 -14.73 18.68
C SER A 635 -1.45 -15.96 18.08
N SER A 636 -0.61 -16.66 18.86
CA SER A 636 0.01 -17.91 18.42
C SER A 636 -0.89 -19.13 18.65
N ALA A 637 -1.77 -19.05 19.64
CA ALA A 637 -2.72 -20.12 19.98
C ALA A 637 -4.08 -19.93 19.29
N TYR A 638 -4.52 -18.69 19.09
CA TYR A 638 -5.85 -18.33 18.60
C TYR A 638 -5.73 -17.57 17.29
N THR A 639 -5.69 -18.27 16.15
CA THR A 639 -5.47 -17.61 14.85
C THR A 639 -6.71 -16.89 14.34
N THR A 640 -6.59 -15.59 14.06
CA THR A 640 -7.64 -14.80 13.40
C THR A 640 -7.26 -14.54 11.94
N ILE A 641 -8.10 -14.98 11.00
CA ILE A 641 -7.85 -14.93 9.56
C ILE A 641 -8.80 -13.93 8.90
N LEU A 642 -8.24 -12.99 8.12
CA LEU A 642 -8.94 -12.15 7.16
C LEU A 642 -8.73 -12.76 5.77
N SER A 643 -9.79 -13.33 5.20
CA SER A 643 -9.70 -14.08 3.94
C SER A 643 -10.39 -13.35 2.79
N GLY A 644 -9.72 -13.32 1.64
CA GLY A 644 -10.29 -12.89 0.37
C GLY A 644 -11.01 -13.98 -0.41
N ASP A 645 -11.02 -15.24 0.06
CA ASP A 645 -11.70 -16.40 -0.56
C ASP A 645 -13.23 -16.26 -0.52
N LEU A 646 -13.78 -15.49 -1.46
CA LEU A 646 -15.21 -15.23 -1.59
C LEU A 646 -15.86 -16.26 -2.51
N GLY A 647 -17.17 -16.47 -2.40
CA GLY A 647 -17.88 -17.33 -3.35
C GLY A 647 -17.49 -18.81 -3.24
N VAL A 648 -16.77 -19.33 -4.25
CA VAL A 648 -16.39 -20.75 -4.35
C VAL A 648 -15.02 -20.98 -3.71
N ALA A 649 -15.01 -21.66 -2.56
CA ALA A 649 -13.78 -21.95 -1.81
C ALA A 649 -12.62 -22.48 -2.69
N GLY A 650 -11.51 -21.74 -2.68
CA GLY A 650 -10.26 -22.05 -3.39
C GLY A 650 -10.25 -21.65 -4.87
N ASP A 651 -11.32 -21.07 -5.40
CA ASP A 651 -11.31 -20.44 -6.72
C ASP A 651 -10.83 -19.00 -6.57
N HIS A 652 -9.58 -18.70 -6.91
CA HIS A 652 -9.10 -17.33 -6.74
C HIS A 652 -9.85 -16.29 -7.62
N THR A 653 -10.59 -16.70 -8.66
CA THR A 653 -11.18 -15.76 -9.64
C THR A 653 -12.35 -14.92 -9.11
N ASP A 654 -13.01 -15.37 -8.05
CA ASP A 654 -14.05 -14.63 -7.33
C ASP A 654 -13.54 -14.00 -6.02
N ASN A 655 -12.24 -14.13 -5.71
CA ASN A 655 -11.65 -13.54 -4.51
C ASN A 655 -11.67 -12.01 -4.51
N ALA A 656 -11.69 -11.45 -3.30
CA ALA A 656 -11.55 -10.02 -3.06
C ALA A 656 -10.30 -9.44 -3.73
N TYR A 657 -10.42 -8.27 -4.38
CA TYR A 657 -9.25 -7.61 -4.99
C TYR A 657 -8.23 -7.19 -3.92
N HIS A 658 -8.71 -6.58 -2.82
CA HIS A 658 -7.88 -6.22 -1.67
C HIS A 658 -8.62 -6.62 -0.40
N VAL A 659 -8.01 -7.48 0.42
CA VAL A 659 -8.63 -7.98 1.66
C VAL A 659 -8.78 -6.86 2.69
N VAL A 660 -7.77 -6.00 2.84
CA VAL A 660 -7.71 -4.93 3.84
C VAL A 660 -7.40 -3.58 3.19
N SER A 661 -8.10 -2.54 3.62
CA SER A 661 -7.79 -1.14 3.32
C SER A 661 -7.69 -0.36 4.63
N PRO A 662 -6.50 0.04 5.08
CA PRO A 662 -6.37 0.83 6.29
C PRO A 662 -6.87 2.26 6.07
N ALA A 663 -7.25 2.94 7.16
CA ALA A 663 -7.41 4.39 7.20
C ALA A 663 -6.29 5.04 8.01
N SER A 664 -6.13 6.36 7.87
CA SER A 664 -5.08 7.10 8.59
C SER A 664 -5.15 6.91 10.11
N GLY A 665 -4.01 6.61 10.73
CA GLY A 665 -3.85 6.31 12.14
C GLY A 665 -4.30 4.92 12.59
N SER A 666 -4.87 4.09 11.70
CA SER A 666 -5.33 2.74 12.06
C SER A 666 -4.16 1.81 12.42
N THR A 667 -4.46 0.78 13.22
CA THR A 667 -3.51 -0.28 13.54
C THR A 667 -4.14 -1.66 13.30
N LEU A 668 -3.41 -2.55 12.61
CA LEU A 668 -3.78 -3.96 12.47
C LEU A 668 -2.78 -4.82 13.22
N ASP A 669 -3.24 -5.62 14.18
CA ASP A 669 -2.34 -6.44 15.01
C ASP A 669 -2.84 -7.88 15.22
N GLY A 670 -2.01 -8.87 14.84
CA GLY A 670 -2.25 -10.28 15.16
C GLY A 670 -3.18 -11.01 14.19
N PHE A 671 -3.15 -10.66 12.90
CA PHE A 671 -3.99 -11.26 11.87
C PHE A 671 -3.19 -12.04 10.83
N VAL A 672 -3.81 -13.07 10.26
CA VAL A 672 -3.39 -13.65 8.98
C VAL A 672 -4.27 -13.03 7.88
N VAL A 673 -3.67 -12.38 6.90
CA VAL A 673 -4.35 -11.79 5.74
C VAL A 673 -3.97 -12.60 4.49
N GLN A 674 -4.96 -13.24 3.88
CA GLN A 674 -4.72 -14.20 2.81
C GLN A 674 -5.78 -14.24 1.73
N GLU A 675 -5.45 -14.92 0.63
CA GLU A 675 -6.35 -15.21 -0.49
C GLU A 675 -6.91 -13.97 -1.19
N GLY A 676 -6.23 -12.83 -1.13
CA GLY A 676 -6.55 -11.69 -1.97
C GLY A 676 -6.07 -11.87 -3.42
N TYR A 677 -6.89 -11.51 -4.42
CA TYR A 677 -6.52 -11.58 -5.84
C TYR A 677 -6.80 -10.29 -6.62
N ALA A 678 -5.81 -9.41 -6.68
CA ALA A 678 -5.82 -8.19 -7.48
C ALA A 678 -5.52 -8.50 -8.96
N SER A 679 -6.52 -8.98 -9.69
CA SER A 679 -6.35 -9.62 -11.00
C SER A 679 -6.42 -8.70 -12.23
N LYS A 680 -6.72 -7.41 -12.07
CA LYS A 680 -6.99 -6.52 -13.23
C LYS A 680 -5.69 -5.98 -13.85
N ASN A 681 -5.75 -5.71 -15.16
CA ASN A 681 -4.63 -5.17 -15.94
C ASN A 681 -5.01 -3.86 -16.64
N ILE A 682 -5.27 -2.82 -15.87
CA ILE A 682 -5.74 -1.54 -16.39
C ILE A 682 -4.83 -0.43 -15.84
N THR A 683 -4.33 0.44 -16.72
CA THR A 683 -3.50 1.57 -16.31
C THR A 683 -4.29 2.53 -15.43
N GLY A 684 -3.76 2.87 -14.27
CA GLY A 684 -4.43 3.75 -13.31
C GLY A 684 -5.54 3.06 -12.51
N ASP A 685 -5.62 1.73 -12.54
CA ASP A 685 -6.56 0.95 -11.74
C ASP A 685 -5.78 0.11 -10.72
N ASP A 686 -6.12 0.28 -9.46
CA ASP A 686 -5.43 -0.38 -8.35
C ASP A 686 -5.84 -1.83 -8.15
N ARG A 687 -6.92 -2.30 -8.79
CA ARG A 687 -7.38 -3.71 -8.76
C ARG A 687 -6.41 -4.70 -9.40
N GLY A 688 -5.28 -4.23 -9.93
CA GLY A 688 -4.13 -5.04 -10.35
C GLY A 688 -3.03 -5.20 -9.30
N LYS A 689 -3.11 -4.50 -8.17
CA LYS A 689 -2.04 -4.41 -7.15
C LYS A 689 -2.61 -4.61 -5.74
N GLY A 690 -1.80 -4.92 -4.72
CA GLY A 690 -2.29 -4.90 -3.33
C GLY A 690 -3.29 -6.00 -2.95
N GLY A 691 -3.03 -7.25 -3.31
CA GLY A 691 -3.96 -8.37 -3.08
C GLY A 691 -4.43 -8.50 -1.63
N ALA A 692 -3.51 -8.47 -0.67
CA ALA A 692 -3.85 -8.52 0.75
C ALA A 692 -4.22 -7.14 1.30
N LEU A 693 -3.32 -6.17 1.14
CA LEU A 693 -3.47 -4.82 1.67
C LEU A 693 -3.10 -3.78 0.63
N TRP A 694 -3.93 -2.76 0.52
CA TRP A 694 -3.73 -1.62 -0.38
C TRP A 694 -3.92 -0.31 0.38
N ALA A 695 -3.05 0.68 0.15
CA ALA A 695 -3.18 2.02 0.71
C ALA A 695 -2.58 3.11 -0.19
N ASP A 696 -3.17 4.31 -0.14
CA ASP A 696 -2.71 5.50 -0.87
C ASP A 696 -2.81 6.76 0.01
N GLY A 697 -1.74 7.54 0.15
CA GLY A 697 -1.78 8.85 0.80
C GLY A 697 -2.02 8.84 2.33
N ILE A 698 -1.80 7.72 3.03
CA ILE A 698 -2.16 7.57 4.45
C ILE A 698 -1.02 7.05 5.33
N ALA A 699 -1.18 7.22 6.64
CA ALA A 699 -0.25 6.70 7.64
C ALA A 699 -0.89 5.62 8.52
N PHE A 700 -0.25 4.47 8.72
CA PHE A 700 -0.81 3.37 9.53
C PHE A 700 0.28 2.43 10.08
N THR A 701 -0.12 1.55 11.02
CA THR A 701 0.78 0.55 11.63
C THR A 701 0.25 -0.86 11.48
N VAL A 702 1.13 -1.81 11.18
CA VAL A 702 0.81 -3.25 11.17
C VAL A 702 1.79 -3.97 12.08
N SER A 703 1.29 -4.84 12.95
CA SER A 703 2.11 -5.56 13.92
C SER A 703 1.72 -7.03 14.01
N ASN A 704 2.69 -7.94 14.14
CA ASN A 704 2.45 -9.37 14.37
C ASN A 704 1.47 -10.01 13.36
N CYS A 705 1.47 -9.55 12.10
CA CYS A 705 0.57 -10.04 11.06
C CYS A 705 1.30 -10.94 10.06
N SER A 706 0.57 -11.88 9.45
CA SER A 706 1.04 -12.68 8.31
C SER A 706 0.27 -12.28 7.05
N PHE A 707 0.98 -11.96 5.97
CA PHE A 707 0.45 -11.74 4.63
C PHE A 707 0.85 -12.93 3.76
N GLN A 708 -0.10 -13.81 3.45
CA GLN A 708 0.22 -15.08 2.81
C GLN A 708 -0.71 -15.47 1.67
N SER A 709 -0.18 -16.16 0.67
CA SER A 709 -0.95 -16.68 -0.47
C SER A 709 -1.75 -15.62 -1.23
N ASN A 710 -1.29 -14.36 -1.22
CA ASN A 710 -1.96 -13.30 -1.96
C ASN A 710 -1.39 -13.20 -3.37
N ARG A 711 -2.24 -12.83 -4.32
CA ARG A 711 -1.91 -12.79 -5.74
C ARG A 711 -2.25 -11.44 -6.35
N SER A 712 -1.42 -10.95 -7.26
CA SER A 712 -1.75 -9.75 -8.04
C SER A 712 -1.19 -9.79 -9.46
N PHE A 713 -1.79 -9.03 -10.37
CA PHE A 713 -1.38 -9.00 -11.78
C PHE A 713 -0.25 -7.99 -12.06
N GLN A 714 -0.23 -6.86 -11.35
CA GLN A 714 0.64 -5.70 -11.61
C GLN A 714 1.59 -5.34 -10.45
N GLY A 715 1.47 -5.94 -9.26
CA GLY A 715 2.49 -5.85 -8.20
C GLY A 715 1.94 -5.78 -6.77
N GLY A 716 2.82 -5.81 -5.77
CA GLY A 716 2.43 -5.67 -4.36
C GLY A 716 1.40 -6.68 -3.87
N SER A 717 1.53 -7.97 -4.19
CA SER A 717 0.47 -8.96 -3.91
C SER A 717 0.14 -9.05 -2.42
N GLY A 718 1.14 -9.03 -1.55
CA GLY A 718 0.94 -8.83 -0.12
C GLY A 718 0.47 -7.41 0.18
N VAL A 719 1.32 -6.42 -0.11
CA VAL A 719 1.07 -5.02 0.21
C VAL A 719 1.37 -4.13 -1.00
N TYR A 720 0.49 -3.18 -1.29
CA TYR A 720 0.76 -2.06 -2.20
C TYR A 720 0.55 -0.73 -1.49
N LEU A 721 1.56 0.15 -1.54
CA LEU A 721 1.57 1.47 -0.93
C LEU A 721 1.96 2.53 -1.95
N ASN A 722 1.11 3.55 -2.08
CA ASN A 722 1.38 4.75 -2.86
C ASN A 722 1.34 5.99 -1.94
N ASP A 723 2.30 6.90 -2.03
CA ASP A 723 2.34 8.15 -1.23
C ASP A 723 2.07 7.95 0.30
N SER A 724 2.45 6.80 0.86
CA SER A 724 2.02 6.36 2.20
C SER A 724 3.16 6.24 3.19
N ASN A 725 2.83 6.37 4.48
CA ASN A 725 3.77 6.18 5.59
C ASN A 725 3.37 4.95 6.42
N ALA A 726 4.18 3.90 6.43
CA ALA A 726 3.80 2.66 7.11
C ALA A 726 4.92 2.09 7.99
N SER A 727 4.53 1.48 9.11
CA SER A 727 5.42 0.69 9.95
C SER A 727 4.90 -0.74 10.08
N PHE A 728 5.75 -1.71 9.75
CA PHE A 728 5.50 -3.13 9.87
C PHE A 728 6.44 -3.71 10.92
N LEU A 729 5.88 -4.22 12.01
CA LEU A 729 6.63 -4.81 13.12
C LEU A 729 6.30 -6.30 13.25
N ASN A 730 7.32 -7.16 13.32
CA ASN A 730 7.14 -8.60 13.51
C ASN A 730 6.16 -9.25 12.50
N CYS A 731 6.17 -8.79 11.25
CA CYS A 731 5.26 -9.28 10.22
C CYS A 731 5.92 -10.36 9.36
N VAL A 732 5.10 -11.27 8.83
CA VAL A 732 5.51 -12.34 7.92
C VAL A 732 4.87 -12.09 6.56
N PHE A 733 5.64 -12.18 5.48
CA PHE A 733 5.17 -12.12 4.10
C PHE A 733 5.61 -13.41 3.41
N SER A 734 4.66 -14.29 3.08
CA SER A 734 5.02 -15.60 2.52
C SER A 734 4.14 -16.09 1.39
N ASN A 735 4.73 -16.77 0.41
CA ASN A 735 4.00 -17.37 -0.71
C ASN A 735 3.12 -16.37 -1.48
N ASN A 736 3.48 -15.09 -1.49
CA ASN A 736 2.79 -14.11 -2.31
C ASN A 736 3.33 -14.17 -3.75
N LEU A 737 2.45 -14.02 -4.72
CA LEU A 737 2.73 -14.27 -6.13
C LEU A 737 2.25 -13.13 -7.01
N THR A 738 3.14 -12.57 -7.83
CA THR A 738 2.69 -11.73 -8.95
C THR A 738 2.65 -12.52 -10.26
N ASP A 739 1.63 -12.25 -11.06
CA ASP A 739 1.54 -12.67 -12.46
C ASP A 739 2.13 -11.61 -13.41
N SER A 740 2.08 -11.89 -14.72
CA SER A 740 2.29 -10.94 -15.83
C SER A 740 3.27 -9.82 -15.49
N THR A 741 2.89 -8.55 -15.44
CA THR A 741 3.79 -7.39 -15.22
C THR A 741 4.13 -7.12 -13.75
N GLY A 742 3.69 -7.95 -12.82
CA GLY A 742 3.72 -7.61 -11.42
C GLY A 742 5.09 -7.75 -10.77
N SER A 743 5.34 -6.87 -9.79
CA SER A 743 6.60 -6.77 -9.06
C SER A 743 6.39 -6.57 -7.56
N GLY A 744 7.38 -6.93 -6.74
CA GLY A 744 7.30 -6.78 -5.29
C GLY A 744 6.19 -7.66 -4.71
N ALA A 745 6.29 -8.98 -4.86
CA ALA A 745 5.19 -9.86 -4.52
C ALA A 745 4.79 -9.79 -3.04
N ALA A 746 5.73 -9.55 -2.13
CA ALA A 746 5.41 -9.21 -0.74
C ALA A 746 4.96 -7.76 -0.59
N ALA A 747 5.73 -6.80 -1.11
CA ALA A 747 5.39 -5.38 -1.02
C ALA A 747 5.85 -4.59 -2.26
N TYR A 748 5.02 -3.66 -2.71
CA TYR A 748 5.40 -2.64 -3.67
C TYR A 748 5.10 -1.26 -3.08
N LEU A 749 6.15 -0.45 -2.98
CA LEU A 749 6.17 0.90 -2.42
C LEU A 749 6.43 1.91 -3.54
N GLU A 750 5.58 2.91 -3.66
CA GLU A 750 5.69 4.03 -4.59
C GLU A 750 5.60 5.33 -3.78
N ASP A 751 6.61 6.19 -3.89
CA ASP A 751 6.70 7.50 -3.21
C ASP A 751 6.37 7.46 -1.69
N SER A 752 6.75 6.36 -1.02
CA SER A 752 6.32 6.04 0.35
C SER A 752 7.48 6.04 1.36
N ASN A 753 7.21 6.30 2.65
CA ASN A 753 8.21 6.11 3.73
C ASN A 753 7.81 4.91 4.59
N VAL A 754 8.58 3.84 4.48
CA VAL A 754 8.18 2.54 5.05
C VAL A 754 9.30 1.94 5.89
N SER A 755 8.93 1.47 7.07
CA SER A 755 9.83 0.72 7.97
C SER A 755 9.35 -0.71 8.12
N PHE A 756 10.26 -1.66 8.00
CA PHE A 756 10.05 -3.05 8.41
C PHE A 756 11.06 -3.39 9.52
N GLU A 757 10.53 -3.79 10.67
CA GLU A 757 11.34 -4.20 11.83
C GLU A 757 11.00 -5.64 12.22
N SER A 758 12.04 -6.48 12.28
CA SER A 758 11.92 -7.89 12.66
C SER A 758 10.93 -8.68 11.79
N CYS A 759 10.83 -8.31 10.51
CA CYS A 759 9.93 -8.93 9.54
C CYS A 759 10.61 -10.05 8.74
N SER A 760 9.81 -11.02 8.29
CA SER A 760 10.28 -12.14 7.46
C SER A 760 9.58 -12.17 6.11
N PHE A 761 10.36 -12.32 5.03
CA PHE A 761 9.91 -12.41 3.65
C PHE A 761 10.38 -13.75 3.08
N ALA A 762 9.46 -14.70 2.89
CA ALA A 762 9.81 -16.05 2.50
C ALA A 762 9.02 -16.52 1.27
N GLN A 763 9.70 -17.10 0.28
CA GLN A 763 9.05 -17.74 -0.86
C GLN A 763 8.09 -16.82 -1.64
N ASN A 764 8.36 -15.51 -1.66
CA ASN A 764 7.61 -14.58 -2.49
C ASN A 764 8.19 -14.61 -3.90
N GLN A 765 7.31 -14.67 -4.90
CA GLN A 765 7.70 -14.78 -6.29
C GLN A 765 7.10 -13.63 -7.08
N ALA A 766 7.96 -12.76 -7.59
CA ALA A 766 7.56 -11.75 -8.53
C ALA A 766 7.88 -12.18 -9.96
N HIS A 767 6.94 -11.96 -10.87
CA HIS A 767 7.19 -12.14 -12.30
C HIS A 767 8.26 -11.15 -12.78
N PHE A 768 8.15 -9.86 -12.42
CA PHE A 768 9.11 -8.80 -12.74
C PHE A 768 9.76 -8.20 -11.48
N TYR A 769 10.98 -7.67 -11.63
CA TYR A 769 11.69 -6.85 -10.63
C TYR A 769 11.86 -7.52 -9.25
N GLY A 770 11.70 -6.80 -8.14
CA GLY A 770 11.97 -7.31 -6.79
C GLY A 770 11.08 -8.50 -6.42
N GLY A 771 11.67 -9.66 -6.11
CA GLY A 771 10.91 -10.87 -5.79
C GLY A 771 10.06 -10.77 -4.51
N ALA A 772 10.57 -10.08 -3.49
CA ALA A 772 9.79 -9.73 -2.29
C ALA A 772 9.33 -8.28 -2.32
N ILE A 773 10.28 -7.33 -2.34
CA ILE A 773 9.97 -5.90 -2.21
C ILE A 773 10.43 -5.16 -3.47
N ARG A 774 9.55 -4.34 -4.01
CA ARG A 774 9.91 -3.26 -4.93
C ARG A 774 9.67 -1.91 -4.26
N SER A 775 10.63 -1.00 -4.40
CA SER A 775 10.61 0.34 -3.84
C SER A 775 10.97 1.35 -4.91
N ASP A 776 10.00 2.13 -5.36
CA ASP A 776 10.17 3.20 -6.35
C ASP A 776 10.11 4.57 -5.63
N SER A 777 11.16 5.38 -5.77
CA SER A 777 11.28 6.74 -5.21
C SER A 777 10.99 6.88 -3.71
N SER A 778 11.03 5.77 -2.98
CA SER A 778 10.60 5.65 -1.59
C SER A 778 11.76 5.73 -0.59
N ALA A 779 11.46 5.96 0.69
CA ALA A 779 12.42 5.79 1.79
C ALA A 779 12.14 4.48 2.53
N LEU A 780 13.08 3.54 2.47
CA LEU A 780 12.95 2.19 3.03
C LEU A 780 13.93 1.95 4.18
N ASP A 781 13.42 1.67 5.39
CA ASP A 781 14.22 1.18 6.53
C ASP A 781 13.93 -0.30 6.80
N LEU A 782 14.97 -1.13 6.77
CA LEU A 782 14.92 -2.56 7.07
C LEU A 782 15.83 -2.86 8.26
N LEU A 783 15.24 -3.24 9.39
CA LEU A 783 15.93 -3.63 10.62
C LEU A 783 15.60 -5.08 10.99
N ASN A 784 16.62 -5.90 11.20
CA ASN A 784 16.46 -7.28 11.68
C ASN A 784 15.54 -8.12 10.78
N CYS A 785 15.51 -7.82 9.48
CA CYS A 785 14.63 -8.51 8.54
C CYS A 785 15.31 -9.73 7.93
N THR A 786 14.51 -10.74 7.60
CA THR A 786 14.99 -11.97 6.94
C THR A 786 14.31 -12.14 5.58
N PHE A 787 15.09 -12.33 4.52
CA PHE A 787 14.64 -12.59 3.16
C PHE A 787 15.14 -13.97 2.71
N THR A 788 14.24 -14.93 2.58
CA THR A 788 14.58 -16.33 2.27
C THR A 788 13.86 -16.83 1.03
N SER A 789 14.61 -17.32 0.05
CA SER A 789 14.07 -18.00 -1.13
C SER A 789 13.04 -17.17 -1.92
N ASN A 790 13.20 -15.85 -1.94
CA ASN A 790 12.39 -14.98 -2.79
C ASN A 790 12.96 -14.97 -4.22
N GLN A 791 12.09 -14.80 -5.21
CA GLN A 791 12.44 -15.01 -6.60
C GLN A 791 11.91 -13.92 -7.53
N SER A 792 12.78 -13.46 -8.43
CA SER A 792 12.41 -12.68 -9.62
C SER A 792 12.55 -13.55 -10.87
N VAL A 793 11.46 -13.79 -11.58
CA VAL A 793 11.40 -14.90 -12.57
C VAL A 793 11.75 -14.49 -13.99
N THR A 794 11.31 -13.32 -14.50
CA THR A 794 11.42 -13.03 -15.95
C THR A 794 12.13 -11.74 -16.32
N SER A 795 12.60 -10.94 -15.36
CA SER A 795 13.13 -9.58 -15.66
C SER A 795 14.35 -9.15 -14.83
N ASN A 796 14.83 -7.95 -15.16
CA ASN A 796 15.89 -7.15 -14.56
C ASN A 796 15.53 -6.70 -13.13
N GLY A 797 15.78 -7.53 -12.12
CA GLY A 797 15.39 -7.27 -10.74
C GLY A 797 16.24 -8.03 -9.72
N GLY A 798 16.15 -7.62 -8.46
CA GLY A 798 16.73 -8.40 -7.36
C GLY A 798 15.82 -9.52 -6.89
N GLY A 799 16.39 -10.69 -6.56
CA GLY A 799 15.58 -11.85 -6.12
C GLY A 799 14.76 -11.59 -4.86
N ALA A 800 15.23 -10.71 -3.98
CA ALA A 800 14.48 -10.20 -2.83
C ALA A 800 14.03 -8.74 -3.04
N LEU A 801 14.95 -7.85 -3.38
CA LEU A 801 14.73 -6.39 -3.36
C LEU A 801 15.02 -5.75 -4.72
N TYR A 802 14.14 -4.87 -5.15
CA TYR A 802 14.44 -3.88 -6.19
C TYR A 802 14.23 -2.47 -5.64
N LEU A 803 15.31 -1.68 -5.61
CA LEU A 803 15.33 -0.31 -5.12
C LEU A 803 15.57 0.61 -6.33
N ASN A 804 14.60 1.43 -6.67
CA ASN A 804 14.62 2.28 -7.86
C ASN A 804 14.45 3.75 -7.43
N GLY A 805 15.56 4.49 -7.40
CA GLY A 805 15.59 5.82 -6.79
C GLY A 805 15.37 5.81 -5.27
N GLY A 806 15.13 6.99 -4.69
CA GLY A 806 14.85 7.13 -3.26
C GLY A 806 16.05 6.85 -2.35
N SER A 807 15.76 6.42 -1.11
CA SER A 807 16.79 6.12 -0.11
C SER A 807 16.52 4.82 0.65
N PHE A 808 17.58 4.16 1.12
CA PHE A 808 17.44 2.93 1.90
C PHE A 808 18.44 2.83 3.06
N THR A 809 18.02 2.17 4.14
CA THR A 809 18.89 1.71 5.23
C THR A 809 18.59 0.26 5.51
N ILE A 810 19.58 -0.62 5.37
CA ILE A 810 19.43 -2.05 5.59
C ILE A 810 20.44 -2.47 6.65
N ARG A 811 19.95 -2.91 7.81
CA ARG A 811 20.78 -3.17 8.98
C ARG A 811 20.40 -4.46 9.69
N SER A 812 21.43 -5.20 10.11
CA SER A 812 21.28 -6.45 10.87
C SER A 812 20.34 -7.46 10.19
N SER A 813 20.30 -7.46 8.86
CA SER A 813 19.34 -8.23 8.06
C SER A 813 20.01 -9.39 7.33
N VAL A 814 19.21 -10.40 6.98
CA VAL A 814 19.70 -11.66 6.40
C VAL A 814 19.03 -11.94 5.06
N PHE A 815 19.84 -12.22 4.03
CA PHE A 815 19.41 -12.56 2.67
C PHE A 815 19.96 -13.94 2.29
N THR A 816 19.09 -14.95 2.31
CA THR A 816 19.49 -16.34 2.10
C THR A 816 18.77 -16.97 0.92
N THR A 817 19.53 -17.55 -0.02
CA THR A 817 18.99 -18.34 -1.15
C THR A 817 17.96 -17.59 -2.01
N ASN A 818 18.03 -16.26 -2.09
CA ASN A 818 17.22 -15.50 -3.03
C ASN A 818 17.81 -15.63 -4.44
N SER A 819 16.95 -15.59 -5.45
CA SER A 819 17.39 -15.76 -6.83
C SER A 819 16.74 -14.81 -7.81
N ALA A 820 17.53 -14.31 -8.76
CA ALA A 820 17.05 -13.57 -9.91
C ALA A 820 17.67 -14.11 -11.19
N ASN A 821 16.97 -13.95 -12.31
CA ASN A 821 17.53 -14.35 -13.59
C ASN A 821 18.53 -13.32 -14.15
N TYR A 822 18.31 -12.01 -13.96
CA TYR A 822 18.99 -10.99 -14.75
C TYR A 822 19.80 -9.93 -13.98
N ASP A 823 19.71 -9.80 -12.65
CA ASP A 823 20.39 -8.75 -11.90
C ASP A 823 20.97 -9.27 -10.57
N GLY A 824 20.96 -8.50 -9.48
CA GLY A 824 21.47 -8.97 -8.21
C GLY A 824 20.68 -10.17 -7.69
N GLY A 825 21.31 -11.30 -7.40
CA GLY A 825 20.57 -12.49 -6.95
C GLY A 825 19.71 -12.27 -5.71
N ALA A 826 20.08 -11.32 -4.84
CA ALA A 826 19.23 -10.81 -3.76
C ALA A 826 18.71 -9.38 -4.01
N VAL A 827 19.58 -8.43 -4.37
CA VAL A 827 19.22 -7.00 -4.40
C VAL A 827 19.72 -6.34 -5.68
N LEU A 828 18.81 -5.65 -6.36
CA LEU A 828 19.13 -4.64 -7.36
C LEU A 828 18.82 -3.26 -6.79
N SER A 829 19.79 -2.35 -6.87
CA SER A 829 19.60 -0.92 -6.63
C SER A 829 19.94 -0.15 -7.90
N ASP A 830 19.03 0.72 -8.35
CA ASP A 830 19.15 1.54 -9.55
C ASP A 830 18.83 3.00 -9.21
N GLY A 831 19.85 3.87 -9.21
CA GLY A 831 19.67 5.30 -8.90
C GLY A 831 19.32 5.65 -7.45
N ALA A 832 19.33 4.68 -6.52
CA ALA A 832 19.06 4.91 -5.10
C ALA A 832 20.33 5.29 -4.32
N SER A 833 20.17 5.74 -3.07
CA SER A 833 21.29 6.00 -2.16
C SER A 833 21.03 5.44 -0.77
N GLY A 834 22.04 4.87 -0.11
CA GLY A 834 21.77 4.19 1.15
C GLY A 834 22.95 3.45 1.77
N SER A 835 22.65 2.60 2.74
CA SER A 835 23.66 1.80 3.43
C SER A 835 23.20 0.37 3.73
N PHE A 836 24.18 -0.53 3.72
CA PHE A 836 24.09 -1.88 4.23
C PHE A 836 25.04 -2.01 5.43
N ALA A 837 24.50 -2.37 6.59
CA ALA A 837 25.27 -2.51 7.83
C ALA A 837 24.99 -3.85 8.51
N ASP A 838 26.05 -4.52 8.97
CA ASP A 838 25.98 -5.72 9.81
C ASP A 838 25.03 -6.82 9.26
N SER A 839 24.97 -6.93 7.93
CA SER A 839 24.00 -7.77 7.22
C SER A 839 24.68 -8.97 6.53
N ASN A 840 23.95 -10.08 6.39
CA ASN A 840 24.45 -11.32 5.83
C ASN A 840 23.77 -11.68 4.51
N PHE A 841 24.56 -11.98 3.49
CA PHE A 841 24.13 -12.43 2.17
C PHE A 841 24.72 -13.80 1.87
N SER A 842 23.91 -14.84 1.95
CA SER A 842 24.37 -16.23 1.81
C SER A 842 23.62 -17.04 0.75
N GLY A 843 24.37 -17.66 -0.16
CA GLY A 843 23.81 -18.60 -1.14
C GLY A 843 22.84 -17.97 -2.14
N ASN A 844 22.93 -16.65 -2.37
CA ASN A 844 22.08 -15.97 -3.35
C ASN A 844 22.61 -16.23 -4.77
N LEU A 845 21.69 -16.23 -5.73
CA LEU A 845 21.95 -16.74 -7.07
C LEU A 845 21.48 -15.80 -8.18
N ASN A 846 22.36 -15.52 -9.14
CA ASN A 846 22.00 -15.01 -10.46
C ASN A 846 22.23 -16.09 -11.53
N THR A 847 21.22 -16.38 -12.36
CA THR A 847 21.24 -17.48 -13.33
C THR A 847 21.52 -17.14 -14.80
N GLU A 848 21.19 -15.95 -15.32
CA GLU A 848 21.22 -15.70 -16.78
C GLU A 848 22.15 -14.56 -17.20
N SER A 849 21.93 -13.34 -16.70
CA SER A 849 22.72 -12.16 -17.13
C SER A 849 22.75 -11.07 -16.05
N ASN A 850 23.49 -9.98 -16.27
CA ASN A 850 23.73 -8.78 -15.45
C ASN A 850 23.82 -8.93 -13.93
N GLY A 851 24.85 -8.38 -13.28
CA GLY A 851 24.87 -8.24 -11.82
C GLY A 851 25.51 -9.38 -11.03
N GLY A 852 25.60 -9.18 -9.72
CA GLY A 852 26.27 -10.13 -8.82
C GLY A 852 25.34 -11.17 -8.21
N GLY A 853 25.92 -12.25 -7.68
CA GLY A 853 25.15 -13.32 -7.03
C GLY A 853 24.33 -12.84 -5.83
N ALA A 854 24.75 -11.77 -5.15
CA ALA A 854 23.96 -11.11 -4.10
C ALA A 854 23.46 -9.73 -4.55
N LEU A 855 24.38 -8.82 -4.87
CA LEU A 855 24.08 -7.40 -5.06
C LEU A 855 24.43 -6.92 -6.47
N HIS A 856 23.56 -6.10 -7.03
CA HIS A 856 23.87 -5.23 -8.17
C HIS A 856 23.51 -3.79 -7.80
N LEU A 857 24.53 -2.93 -7.74
CA LEU A 857 24.40 -1.52 -7.41
C LEU A 857 24.73 -0.69 -8.65
N LYS A 858 23.68 -0.22 -9.31
CA LYS A 858 23.71 0.55 -10.56
C LYS A 858 23.34 1.99 -10.27
N ASP A 859 24.19 2.93 -10.73
CA ASP A 859 24.01 4.37 -10.50
C ASP A 859 23.71 4.68 -9.01
N THR A 860 24.26 3.87 -8.09
CA THR A 860 23.90 3.81 -6.67
C THR A 860 25.12 4.07 -5.81
N ASN A 861 25.07 5.09 -4.97
CA ASN A 861 26.14 5.38 -4.01
C ASN A 861 25.79 4.77 -2.65
N ALA A 862 26.36 3.60 -2.34
CA ALA A 862 26.08 2.87 -1.12
C ALA A 862 27.31 2.72 -0.22
N SER A 863 27.08 2.74 1.09
CA SER A 863 28.07 2.35 2.11
C SER A 863 27.78 0.92 2.57
N LEU A 864 28.75 0.02 2.43
CA LEU A 864 28.68 -1.36 2.93
C LEU A 864 29.66 -1.50 4.09
N SER A 865 29.15 -1.75 5.30
CA SER A 865 29.97 -1.87 6.51
C SER A 865 29.61 -3.11 7.33
N GLY A 866 30.60 -3.89 7.76
CA GLY A 866 30.35 -5.04 8.65
C GLY A 866 29.54 -6.18 8.01
N CYS A 867 29.41 -6.19 6.69
CA CYS A 867 28.57 -7.15 5.98
C CYS A 867 29.32 -8.44 5.65
N ARG A 868 28.58 -9.56 5.59
CA ARG A 868 29.10 -10.87 5.20
C ARG A 868 28.47 -11.32 3.88
N PHE A 869 29.31 -11.73 2.94
CA PHE A 869 28.92 -12.32 1.65
C PHE A 869 29.52 -13.71 1.54
N GLN A 870 28.68 -14.74 1.58
CA GLN A 870 29.13 -16.13 1.57
C GLN A 870 28.42 -16.93 0.47
N GLU A 871 29.20 -17.71 -0.29
CA GLU A 871 28.66 -18.69 -1.25
C GLU A 871 27.66 -18.11 -2.27
N ASN A 872 27.77 -16.81 -2.57
CA ASN A 872 26.94 -16.20 -3.60
C ASN A 872 27.50 -16.55 -4.98
N LEU A 873 26.60 -16.84 -5.91
CA LEU A 873 26.93 -17.42 -7.20
C LEU A 873 26.30 -16.62 -8.34
N THR A 874 27.09 -16.34 -9.37
CA THR A 874 26.57 -15.84 -10.64
C THR A 874 27.00 -16.72 -11.81
N TYR A 875 26.03 -17.07 -12.65
CA TYR A 875 26.26 -17.70 -13.96
C TYR A 875 26.35 -16.67 -15.08
N ALA A 876 26.05 -15.40 -14.80
CA ALA A 876 26.00 -14.35 -15.80
C ALA A 876 27.43 -13.96 -16.31
N PRO A 877 27.64 -13.76 -17.62
CA PRO A 877 28.96 -13.38 -18.18
C PRO A 877 29.27 -11.89 -18.01
N ASN A 878 30.45 -11.52 -17.51
CA ASN A 878 30.92 -10.13 -17.24
C ASN A 878 30.43 -9.48 -15.92
N TYR A 879 30.20 -10.25 -14.84
CA TYR A 879 29.71 -9.73 -13.54
C TYR A 879 30.26 -10.43 -12.28
N GLY A 880 30.39 -9.69 -11.17
CA GLY A 880 31.07 -10.14 -9.94
C GLY A 880 30.33 -11.22 -9.16
N GLY A 881 31.05 -12.13 -8.49
CA GLY A 881 30.42 -13.29 -7.84
C GLY A 881 29.46 -12.95 -6.71
N ALA A 882 29.77 -11.99 -5.83
CA ALA A 882 28.85 -11.50 -4.82
C ALA A 882 28.23 -10.14 -5.19
N ILE A 883 29.07 -9.17 -5.55
CA ILE A 883 28.65 -7.77 -5.75
C ILE A 883 29.10 -7.29 -7.13
N LYS A 884 28.20 -6.60 -7.81
CA LYS A 884 28.49 -5.77 -8.97
C LYS A 884 28.23 -4.29 -8.67
N PHE A 885 29.19 -3.44 -9.00
CA PHE A 885 29.03 -1.99 -9.07
C PHE A 885 29.05 -1.52 -10.52
N SER A 886 28.09 -0.66 -10.88
CA SER A 886 28.02 0.02 -12.17
C SER A 886 27.77 1.50 -11.99
N ASN A 887 28.67 2.34 -12.52
CA ASN A 887 28.65 3.81 -12.40
C ASN A 887 28.43 4.32 -10.96
N SER A 888 29.04 3.65 -9.99
CA SER A 888 28.74 3.84 -8.57
C SER A 888 29.97 4.28 -7.78
N GLN A 889 29.78 5.17 -6.80
CA GLN A 889 30.83 5.61 -5.85
C GLN A 889 30.52 5.04 -4.47
N SER A 890 30.90 3.77 -4.28
CA SER A 890 30.53 3.00 -3.09
C SER A 890 31.75 2.63 -2.25
N SER A 891 31.55 2.51 -0.94
CA SER A 891 32.58 2.07 0.01
C SER A 891 32.24 0.69 0.57
N VAL A 892 33.29 -0.13 0.74
CA VAL A 892 33.22 -1.44 1.38
C VAL A 892 34.20 -1.42 2.55
N SER A 893 33.72 -1.51 3.77
CA SER A 893 34.55 -1.49 4.98
C SER A 893 34.21 -2.61 5.95
N SER A 894 35.22 -3.21 6.58
CA SER A 894 35.03 -4.26 7.59
C SER A 894 34.14 -5.42 7.13
N CYS A 895 34.14 -5.73 5.84
CA CYS A 895 33.29 -6.76 5.24
C CYS A 895 34.05 -8.09 5.10
N VAL A 896 33.29 -9.18 4.99
CA VAL A 896 33.84 -10.53 4.85
C VAL A 896 33.24 -11.22 3.62
N PHE A 897 34.08 -11.64 2.68
CA PHE A 897 33.71 -12.32 1.44
C PHE A 897 34.30 -13.73 1.42
N VAL A 898 33.46 -14.77 1.50
CA VAL A 898 33.90 -16.17 1.58
C VAL A 898 33.28 -17.01 0.48
N SER A 899 34.11 -17.68 -0.31
CA SER A 899 33.67 -18.69 -1.28
C SER A 899 32.61 -18.20 -2.27
N ASN A 900 32.62 -16.92 -2.61
CA ASN A 900 31.77 -16.38 -3.67
C ASN A 900 32.36 -16.75 -5.03
N ARG A 901 31.48 -16.93 -6.02
CA ARG A 901 31.90 -17.50 -7.31
C ARG A 901 31.22 -16.83 -8.50
N SER A 902 32.02 -16.55 -9.53
CA SER A 902 31.54 -16.26 -10.88
C SER A 902 31.99 -17.36 -11.83
N MET A 903 31.04 -17.95 -12.56
CA MET A 903 31.31 -19.06 -13.47
C MET A 903 31.80 -18.61 -14.84
N ASN A 904 31.59 -17.34 -15.22
CA ASN A 904 31.82 -16.82 -16.57
C ASN A 904 32.46 -15.42 -16.59
N ASN A 905 33.70 -15.32 -17.08
CA ASN A 905 34.42 -14.07 -17.43
C ASN A 905 34.23 -12.88 -16.46
N SER A 906 34.48 -13.06 -15.16
CA SER A 906 34.42 -11.95 -14.19
C SER A 906 35.14 -12.23 -12.86
N ALA A 907 34.86 -11.41 -11.83
CA ALA A 907 35.37 -11.43 -10.45
C ALA A 907 34.70 -12.47 -9.55
N GLY A 908 35.41 -13.01 -8.56
CA GLY A 908 34.82 -13.99 -7.64
C GLY A 908 34.00 -13.38 -6.50
N ALA A 909 34.33 -12.19 -6.01
CA ALA A 909 33.56 -11.50 -4.99
C ALA A 909 33.01 -10.17 -5.49
N VAL A 910 33.87 -9.24 -5.88
CA VAL A 910 33.46 -7.86 -6.21
C VAL A 910 33.92 -7.48 -7.61
N TYR A 911 32.97 -7.03 -8.43
CA TYR A 911 33.25 -6.48 -9.74
C TYR A 911 32.82 -5.01 -9.82
N GLY A 912 33.65 -4.16 -10.42
CA GLY A 912 33.31 -2.77 -10.70
C GLY A 912 33.57 -2.42 -12.16
N ASP A 913 32.56 -1.84 -12.84
CA ASP A 913 32.69 -1.35 -14.23
C ASP A 913 32.36 0.14 -14.40
N GLY A 914 32.59 0.65 -15.60
CA GLY A 914 32.22 2.01 -16.02
C GLY A 914 33.10 3.09 -15.39
N SER A 915 32.49 4.14 -14.85
CA SER A 915 33.19 5.19 -14.09
C SER A 915 33.14 4.94 -12.57
N SER A 916 32.92 3.69 -12.14
CA SER A 916 32.81 3.36 -10.71
C SER A 916 34.11 3.65 -9.96
N ILE A 917 33.97 4.26 -8.77
CA ILE A 917 35.07 4.50 -7.83
C ILE A 917 34.78 3.62 -6.61
N LEU A 918 35.70 2.69 -6.34
CA LEU A 918 35.56 1.75 -5.24
C LEU A 918 36.64 2.01 -4.18
N THR A 919 36.20 2.22 -2.94
CA THR A 919 37.07 2.24 -1.76
C THR A 919 36.83 0.99 -0.94
N VAL A 920 37.87 0.17 -0.74
CA VAL A 920 37.80 -1.07 0.05
C VAL A 920 38.74 -0.96 1.24
N SER A 921 38.25 -1.18 2.46
CA SER A 921 39.07 -1.06 3.67
C SER A 921 38.78 -2.14 4.69
N ASP A 922 39.81 -2.57 5.41
CA ASP A 922 39.72 -3.46 6.57
C ASP A 922 38.86 -4.72 6.33
N SER A 923 38.83 -5.22 5.09
CA SER A 923 37.94 -6.31 4.64
C SER A 923 38.72 -7.59 4.34
N ASN A 924 38.06 -8.74 4.48
CA ASN A 924 38.65 -10.06 4.25
C ASN A 924 37.99 -10.78 3.07
N PHE A 925 38.81 -11.24 2.12
CA PHE A 925 38.41 -12.00 0.94
C PHE A 925 39.08 -13.38 0.98
N THR A 926 38.29 -14.42 1.23
CA THR A 926 38.80 -15.79 1.43
C THR A 926 38.18 -16.78 0.45
N SER A 927 39.02 -17.53 -0.26
CA SER A 927 38.64 -18.65 -1.13
C SER A 927 37.60 -18.29 -2.21
N ASN A 928 37.57 -17.04 -2.68
CA ASN A 928 36.69 -16.62 -3.77
C ASN A 928 37.27 -17.06 -5.12
N GLN A 929 36.39 -17.37 -6.07
CA GLN A 929 36.79 -18.02 -7.32
C GLN A 929 36.12 -17.39 -8.53
N ALA A 930 36.91 -17.11 -9.56
CA ALA A 930 36.34 -16.78 -10.85
C ALA A 930 37.31 -17.04 -11.99
N THR A 931 37.00 -16.53 -13.17
CA THR A 931 37.93 -16.56 -14.31
C THR A 931 38.92 -15.39 -14.26
N GLN A 932 38.55 -14.24 -13.68
CA GLN A 932 39.33 -12.98 -13.73
C GLN A 932 39.21 -12.24 -12.39
N GLY A 933 40.28 -12.12 -11.61
CA GLY A 933 40.19 -11.50 -10.28
C GLY A 933 39.46 -12.42 -9.30
N GLY A 934 40.17 -13.36 -8.67
CA GLY A 934 39.50 -14.38 -7.83
C GLY A 934 38.72 -13.76 -6.66
N ALA A 935 39.18 -12.63 -6.13
CA ALA A 935 38.39 -11.80 -5.22
C ALA A 935 37.75 -10.62 -5.96
N LEU A 936 38.56 -9.79 -6.61
CA LEU A 936 38.12 -8.48 -7.06
C LEU A 936 38.61 -8.18 -8.48
N PHE A 937 37.73 -7.64 -9.30
CA PHE A 937 38.06 -7.19 -10.65
C PHE A 937 37.47 -5.80 -10.89
N ILE A 938 38.33 -4.82 -11.16
CA ILE A 938 37.94 -3.47 -11.55
C ILE A 938 38.28 -3.28 -13.02
N ASP A 939 37.25 -3.10 -13.84
CA ASP A 939 37.34 -2.73 -15.26
C ASP A 939 36.68 -1.36 -15.45
N SER A 940 37.32 -0.33 -14.87
CA SER A 940 36.72 1.00 -14.78
C SER A 940 37.75 2.08 -15.05
N GLY A 941 37.30 3.18 -15.68
CA GLY A 941 38.13 4.39 -15.86
C GLY A 941 38.38 5.17 -14.55
N GLY A 942 37.82 4.72 -13.43
CA GLY A 942 37.92 5.35 -12.12
C GLY A 942 39.20 4.96 -11.37
N ALA A 943 39.51 5.69 -10.29
CA ALA A 943 40.56 5.28 -9.36
C ALA A 943 40.02 4.27 -8.35
N CYS A 944 40.87 3.35 -7.88
CA CYS A 944 40.57 2.46 -6.78
C CYS A 944 41.49 2.74 -5.59
N ALA A 945 40.93 2.72 -4.37
CA ALA A 945 41.68 2.85 -3.14
C ALA A 945 41.42 1.61 -2.26
N MET A 946 42.49 0.92 -1.86
CA MET A 946 42.39 -0.25 -1.00
C MET A 946 43.34 -0.14 0.17
N THR A 947 42.84 -0.26 1.40
CA THR A 947 43.64 -0.10 2.61
C THR A 947 43.39 -1.21 3.62
N GLY A 948 44.44 -1.87 4.13
CA GLY A 948 44.30 -2.78 5.27
C GLY A 948 43.48 -4.05 4.98
N ASN A 949 43.33 -4.46 3.73
CA ASN A 949 42.55 -5.64 3.36
C ASN A 949 43.38 -6.91 3.36
N ARG A 950 42.73 -8.06 3.57
CA ARG A 950 43.34 -9.39 3.51
C ARG A 950 42.71 -10.22 2.40
N PHE A 951 43.53 -10.78 1.52
CA PHE A 951 43.15 -11.64 0.41
C PHE A 951 43.83 -13.00 0.55
N VAL A 952 43.06 -14.04 0.86
CA VAL A 952 43.57 -15.37 1.20
C VAL A 952 42.97 -16.43 0.27
N GLU A 953 43.81 -17.28 -0.32
CA GLU A 953 43.37 -18.46 -1.10
C GLU A 953 42.40 -18.16 -2.26
N ASN A 954 42.39 -16.94 -2.80
CA ASN A 954 41.55 -16.61 -3.94
C ASN A 954 42.16 -17.18 -5.22
N SER A 955 41.31 -17.61 -6.15
CA SER A 955 41.77 -18.27 -7.38
C SER A 955 41.10 -17.75 -8.64
N ALA A 956 41.89 -17.53 -9.70
CA ALA A 956 41.38 -17.18 -11.02
C ALA A 956 42.24 -17.69 -12.17
N ASN A 957 41.88 -17.40 -13.43
CA ASN A 957 42.81 -17.62 -14.55
C ASN A 957 43.84 -16.48 -14.63
N VAL A 958 43.43 -15.25 -14.32
CA VAL A 958 44.29 -14.08 -14.20
C VAL A 958 43.94 -13.30 -12.93
N GLY A 959 44.95 -12.80 -12.23
CA GLY A 959 44.76 -12.06 -10.98
C GLY A 959 44.12 -12.93 -9.91
N GLY A 960 44.89 -13.81 -9.27
CA GLY A 960 44.32 -14.80 -8.34
C GLY A 960 43.52 -14.16 -7.20
N ALA A 961 43.92 -12.98 -6.72
CA ALA A 961 43.07 -12.13 -5.90
C ALA A 961 42.49 -10.94 -6.69
N LEU A 962 43.34 -10.14 -7.35
CA LEU A 962 42.94 -8.89 -7.98
C LEU A 962 43.27 -8.86 -9.46
N TYR A 963 42.33 -8.35 -10.23
CA TYR A 963 42.57 -7.88 -11.58
C TYR A 963 42.18 -6.40 -11.69
N LEU A 964 43.09 -5.57 -12.18
CA LEU A 964 42.86 -4.14 -12.41
C LEU A 964 43.11 -3.84 -13.89
N SER A 965 42.07 -3.35 -14.59
CA SER A 965 42.12 -2.94 -15.99
C SER A 965 41.55 -1.55 -16.23
N ASN A 966 42.09 -0.86 -17.25
CA ASN A 966 41.53 0.39 -17.80
C ASN A 966 41.37 1.55 -16.80
N PHE A 967 42.22 1.64 -15.77
CA PHE A 967 41.99 2.50 -14.62
C PHE A 967 42.94 3.71 -14.54
N ALA A 968 42.51 4.75 -13.82
CA ALA A 968 43.35 5.91 -13.52
C ALA A 968 44.39 5.59 -12.45
N THR A 969 45.44 6.41 -12.28
CA THR A 969 46.46 6.22 -11.22
C THR A 969 45.81 5.85 -9.88
N SER A 970 46.14 4.66 -9.36
CA SER A 970 45.55 4.13 -8.12
C SER A 970 46.61 3.81 -7.08
N LYS A 971 46.21 3.82 -5.81
CA LYS A 971 47.08 3.55 -4.66
C LYS A 971 46.43 2.54 -3.74
N ILE A 972 47.19 1.50 -3.38
CA ILE A 972 46.78 0.52 -2.39
C ILE A 972 47.81 0.52 -1.24
N THR A 973 47.32 0.52 0.00
CA THR A 973 48.17 0.68 1.19
C THR A 973 47.96 -0.43 2.21
N GLY A 974 49.02 -1.14 2.58
CA GLY A 974 49.01 -2.10 3.69
C GLY A 974 48.04 -3.25 3.51
N ASN A 975 47.95 -3.82 2.30
CA ASN A 975 47.10 -4.98 2.03
C ASN A 975 47.93 -6.27 2.03
N ASP A 976 47.33 -7.37 2.51
CA ASP A 976 47.97 -8.67 2.60
C ASP A 976 47.39 -9.66 1.58
N PHE A 977 48.25 -10.28 0.78
CA PHE A 977 47.93 -11.26 -0.25
C PHE A 977 48.61 -12.59 0.07
N HIS A 978 47.84 -13.56 0.55
CA HIS A 978 48.34 -14.85 1.01
C HIS A 978 47.77 -15.97 0.13
N GLU A 979 48.64 -16.80 -0.43
CA GLU A 979 48.27 -18.08 -1.06
C GLU A 979 47.23 -17.94 -2.20
N ASN A 980 47.20 -16.80 -2.87
CA ASN A 980 46.34 -16.61 -4.03
C ASN A 980 47.01 -17.21 -5.27
N ASN A 981 46.20 -17.78 -6.16
CA ASN A 981 46.72 -18.51 -7.32
C ASN A 981 46.02 -18.10 -8.60
N SER A 982 46.79 -17.96 -9.68
CA SER A 982 46.24 -17.83 -11.03
C SER A 982 46.88 -18.77 -12.03
N THR A 983 46.11 -19.23 -13.02
CA THR A 983 46.66 -20.17 -14.01
C THR A 983 47.54 -19.49 -15.08
N GLN A 984 47.46 -18.17 -15.24
CA GLN A 984 48.14 -17.44 -16.32
C GLN A 984 49.01 -16.26 -15.84
N PHE A 985 48.42 -15.23 -15.23
CA PHE A 985 49.13 -13.99 -14.88
C PHE A 985 48.77 -13.50 -13.48
N GLY A 986 49.78 -13.23 -12.64
CA GLY A 986 49.61 -12.58 -11.34
C GLY A 986 48.90 -13.46 -10.33
N GLY A 987 49.63 -14.13 -9.44
CA GLY A 987 49.02 -15.00 -8.43
C GLY A 987 48.20 -14.21 -7.42
N ALA A 988 48.69 -13.04 -6.99
CA ALA A 988 47.93 -12.07 -6.22
C ALA A 988 47.26 -11.06 -7.13
N LEU A 989 48.03 -10.35 -7.96
CA LEU A 989 47.56 -9.17 -8.69
C LEU A 989 47.95 -9.24 -10.17
N PHE A 990 46.98 -9.00 -11.04
CA PHE A 990 47.20 -8.75 -12.45
C PHE A 990 46.79 -7.32 -12.81
N LEU A 991 47.66 -6.64 -13.54
CA LEU A 991 47.53 -5.24 -13.92
C LEU A 991 47.61 -5.08 -15.44
N THR A 992 46.61 -4.43 -16.03
CA THR A 992 46.61 -4.04 -17.45
C THR A 992 46.20 -2.59 -17.58
N ASP A 993 46.96 -1.76 -18.31
CA ASP A 993 46.65 -0.34 -18.57
C ASP A 993 46.49 0.53 -17.30
N GLY A 994 47.38 1.50 -17.11
CA GLY A 994 47.33 2.44 -15.95
C GLY A 994 48.66 2.56 -15.20
N SER A 995 48.62 3.08 -13.98
CA SER A 995 49.74 3.09 -13.02
C SER A 995 49.25 2.80 -11.60
N LEU A 996 50.05 2.04 -10.85
CA LEU A 996 49.68 1.56 -9.52
C LEU A 996 50.82 1.79 -8.53
N GLU A 997 50.50 2.42 -7.41
CA GLU A 997 51.39 2.56 -6.24
C GLU A 997 50.93 1.58 -5.16
N ILE A 998 51.84 0.71 -4.72
CA ILE A 998 51.62 -0.26 -3.65
C ILE A 998 52.51 0.14 -2.47
N GLU A 999 51.90 0.66 -1.41
CA GLU A 999 52.63 1.08 -0.21
C GLU A 999 52.36 0.11 0.94
N GLY A 1000 53.38 -0.62 1.41
CA GLY A 1000 53.22 -1.55 2.52
C GLY A 1000 52.44 -2.81 2.16
N GLY A 1001 52.42 -3.76 3.10
CA GLY A 1001 51.70 -5.02 2.96
C GLY A 1001 52.60 -6.19 2.55
N THR A 1002 51.99 -7.38 2.48
CA THR A 1002 52.70 -8.65 2.30
C THR A 1002 52.15 -9.43 1.13
N PHE A 1003 53.02 -9.91 0.24
CA PHE A 1003 52.70 -10.92 -0.77
C PHE A 1003 53.38 -12.22 -0.37
N TYR A 1004 52.59 -13.16 0.15
CA TYR A 1004 53.07 -14.41 0.70
C TYR A 1004 52.54 -15.60 -0.09
N ARG A 1005 53.45 -16.45 -0.61
CA ARG A 1005 53.12 -17.74 -1.24
C ARG A 1005 52.06 -17.69 -2.35
N ASN A 1006 51.99 -16.58 -3.08
CA ASN A 1006 51.12 -16.50 -4.24
C ASN A 1006 51.77 -17.24 -5.42
N SER A 1007 50.95 -17.82 -6.30
CA SER A 1007 51.46 -18.61 -7.42
C SER A 1007 50.80 -18.29 -8.76
N SER A 1008 51.59 -18.34 -9.83
CA SER A 1008 51.09 -18.17 -11.21
C SER A 1008 52.00 -18.81 -12.27
N THR A 1009 51.62 -18.70 -13.55
CA THR A 1009 52.54 -18.96 -14.65
C THR A 1009 53.48 -17.77 -14.88
N TYR A 1010 52.99 -16.53 -14.84
CA TYR A 1010 53.82 -15.33 -15.01
C TYR A 1010 53.52 -14.36 -13.88
N GLY A 1011 54.55 -13.96 -13.13
CA GLY A 1011 54.36 -13.10 -11.95
C GLY A 1011 53.73 -13.88 -10.81
N GLY A 1012 54.54 -14.63 -10.06
CA GLY A 1012 54.03 -15.46 -8.96
C GLY A 1012 53.19 -14.65 -7.97
N ALA A 1013 53.60 -13.42 -7.65
CA ALA A 1013 52.74 -12.45 -6.97
C ALA A 1013 52.03 -11.50 -7.95
N VAL A 1014 52.79 -10.76 -8.75
CA VAL A 1014 52.28 -9.64 -9.54
C VAL A 1014 52.68 -9.78 -11.01
N ALA A 1015 51.72 -9.58 -11.92
CA ALA A 1015 51.98 -9.46 -13.34
C ALA A 1015 51.41 -8.14 -13.90
N VAL A 1016 52.13 -7.55 -14.83
CA VAL A 1016 51.81 -6.26 -15.44
C VAL A 1016 51.92 -6.35 -16.96
N GLN A 1017 50.96 -5.76 -17.68
CA GLN A 1017 50.99 -5.60 -19.14
C GLN A 1017 50.45 -4.21 -19.53
N TYR A 1018 50.89 -3.67 -20.67
CA TYR A 1018 50.38 -2.42 -21.26
C TYR A 1018 50.36 -1.20 -20.29
N SER A 1019 51.17 -1.25 -19.22
CA SER A 1019 51.14 -0.26 -18.14
C SER A 1019 52.35 0.66 -18.20
N SER A 1020 52.20 1.87 -17.68
CA SER A 1020 53.28 2.86 -17.64
C SER A 1020 54.34 2.47 -16.60
N MET A 1021 54.11 2.76 -15.32
CA MET A 1021 55.01 2.41 -14.21
C MET A 1021 54.21 1.81 -13.05
N ILE A 1022 54.79 0.80 -12.39
CA ILE A 1022 54.31 0.27 -11.11
C ILE A 1022 55.36 0.56 -10.03
N THR A 1023 54.92 1.00 -8.85
CA THR A 1023 55.81 1.31 -7.72
C THR A 1023 55.42 0.47 -6.51
N PHE A 1024 56.42 -0.14 -5.88
CA PHE A 1024 56.29 -0.81 -4.59
C PHE A 1024 57.14 -0.06 -3.57
N ASP A 1025 56.54 0.44 -2.49
CA ASP A 1025 57.24 1.07 -1.37
C ASP A 1025 56.94 0.34 -0.06
N GLY A 1026 57.96 -0.26 0.55
CA GLY A 1026 57.82 -0.91 1.85
C GLY A 1026 57.04 -2.24 1.80
N VAL A 1027 57.16 -3.01 0.71
CA VAL A 1027 56.45 -4.30 0.55
C VAL A 1027 57.34 -5.48 0.95
N ARG A 1028 56.72 -6.52 1.53
CA ARG A 1028 57.33 -7.84 1.73
C ARG A 1028 56.84 -8.82 0.66
N GLY A 1029 57.75 -9.43 -0.10
CA GLY A 1029 57.43 -10.44 -1.12
C GLY A 1029 58.13 -11.75 -0.79
N LEU A 1030 57.38 -12.70 -0.22
CA LEU A 1030 57.90 -13.88 0.46
C LEU A 1030 57.37 -15.16 -0.20
N GLY A 1031 58.27 -16.01 -0.69
CA GLY A 1031 57.91 -17.36 -1.14
C GLY A 1031 56.95 -17.44 -2.33
N ASN A 1032 56.84 -16.39 -3.17
CA ASN A 1032 55.94 -16.39 -4.32
C ASN A 1032 56.53 -17.19 -5.48
N GLU A 1033 55.68 -17.90 -6.24
CA GLU A 1033 56.13 -18.86 -7.24
C GLU A 1033 55.54 -18.65 -8.65
N ALA A 1034 56.42 -18.47 -9.64
CA ALA A 1034 56.09 -18.63 -11.05
C ALA A 1034 56.39 -20.08 -11.48
N ASN A 1035 55.36 -20.95 -11.46
CA ASN A 1035 55.56 -22.40 -11.55
C ASN A 1035 54.65 -23.14 -12.56
N GLY A 1036 53.78 -22.44 -13.30
CA GLY A 1036 52.81 -23.08 -14.20
C GLY A 1036 53.40 -23.79 -15.43
N THR A 1037 54.56 -23.34 -15.93
CA THR A 1037 55.26 -23.93 -17.10
C THR A 1037 56.78 -23.84 -16.93
N SER A 1038 57.55 -24.45 -17.83
CA SER A 1038 59.02 -24.31 -17.84
C SER A 1038 59.51 -22.91 -18.26
N SER A 1039 58.63 -22.07 -18.83
CA SER A 1039 58.93 -20.68 -19.16
C SER A 1039 58.36 -19.69 -18.15
N ALA A 1040 57.78 -20.19 -17.05
CA ALA A 1040 57.16 -19.37 -16.01
C ALA A 1040 58.18 -18.42 -15.38
N SER A 1041 57.96 -17.11 -15.48
CA SER A 1041 59.00 -16.10 -15.19
C SER A 1041 58.50 -15.06 -14.19
N GLY A 1042 59.41 -14.49 -13.40
CA GLY A 1042 59.12 -13.49 -12.39
C GLY A 1042 58.42 -14.09 -11.16
N GLY A 1043 59.17 -14.68 -10.23
CA GLY A 1043 58.60 -15.29 -9.04
C GLY A 1043 57.82 -14.30 -8.17
N PHE A 1044 58.28 -13.05 -8.08
CA PHE A 1044 57.52 -11.96 -7.49
C PHE A 1044 56.80 -11.12 -8.57
N LEU A 1045 57.54 -10.51 -9.49
CA LEU A 1045 57.03 -9.55 -10.47
C LEU A 1045 57.34 -9.96 -11.92
N TYR A 1046 56.33 -9.92 -12.79
CA TYR A 1046 56.49 -10.07 -14.23
C TYR A 1046 56.00 -8.81 -14.96
N LEU A 1047 56.91 -8.16 -15.70
CA LEU A 1047 56.59 -7.08 -16.62
C LEU A 1047 56.51 -7.66 -18.04
N GLY A 1048 55.30 -7.72 -18.57
CA GLY A 1048 55.01 -8.23 -19.89
C GLY A 1048 55.07 -7.16 -20.98
N VAL A 1049 54.46 -7.51 -22.11
CA VAL A 1049 54.42 -6.68 -23.32
C VAL A 1049 54.02 -5.23 -23.02
N GLU A 1050 54.76 -4.28 -23.62
CA GLU A 1050 54.47 -2.84 -23.59
C GLU A 1050 54.42 -2.21 -22.18
N SER A 1051 55.05 -2.82 -21.18
CA SER A 1051 55.27 -2.20 -19.87
C SER A 1051 56.50 -1.28 -19.91
N LEU A 1052 56.44 -0.07 -19.31
CA LEU A 1052 57.60 0.87 -19.33
C LEU A 1052 58.60 0.64 -18.19
N GLY A 1053 58.16 0.13 -17.04
CA GLY A 1053 59.07 -0.18 -15.94
C GLY A 1053 58.44 -0.39 -14.56
N ALA A 1054 59.29 -0.60 -13.56
CA ALA A 1054 58.92 -0.72 -12.16
C ALA A 1054 59.95 -0.09 -11.22
N ASP A 1055 59.48 0.45 -10.10
CA ASP A 1055 60.30 0.91 -8.99
C ASP A 1055 60.03 0.06 -7.74
N LEU A 1056 61.09 -0.51 -7.17
CA LEU A 1056 61.08 -1.20 -5.88
C LEU A 1056 61.83 -0.34 -4.86
N ILE A 1057 61.13 0.11 -3.82
CA ILE A 1057 61.64 1.03 -2.80
C ILE A 1057 61.42 0.40 -1.42
N ASN A 1058 62.46 0.33 -0.59
CA ASN A 1058 62.34 -0.21 0.78
C ASN A 1058 61.72 -1.62 0.86
N CYS A 1059 61.86 -2.46 -0.17
CA CYS A 1059 61.20 -3.76 -0.22
C CYS A 1059 62.10 -4.89 0.31
N ALA A 1060 61.50 -5.89 0.95
CA ALA A 1060 62.15 -7.13 1.35
C ALA A 1060 61.59 -8.30 0.54
N LEU A 1061 62.40 -8.93 -0.32
CA LEU A 1061 61.99 -9.98 -1.25
C LEU A 1061 62.82 -11.25 -1.01
N SER A 1062 62.22 -12.29 -0.43
CA SER A 1062 62.91 -13.54 -0.08
C SER A 1062 62.18 -14.80 -0.53
N GLY A 1063 62.96 -15.83 -0.88
CA GLY A 1063 62.44 -17.16 -1.23
C GLY A 1063 61.53 -17.22 -2.45
N ASN A 1064 61.44 -16.17 -3.27
CA ASN A 1064 60.62 -16.18 -4.49
C ASN A 1064 61.27 -17.08 -5.55
N ARG A 1065 60.43 -17.75 -6.35
CA ARG A 1065 60.87 -18.81 -7.25
C ARG A 1065 60.27 -18.69 -8.64
N ALA A 1066 61.08 -18.95 -9.67
CA ALA A 1066 60.62 -19.06 -11.05
C ALA A 1066 61.21 -20.31 -11.73
N LYS A 1067 60.38 -21.09 -12.43
CA LYS A 1067 60.85 -22.22 -13.27
C LYS A 1067 61.58 -21.76 -14.53
N GLY A 1068 61.21 -20.61 -15.05
CA GLY A 1068 61.85 -19.93 -16.17
C GLY A 1068 62.81 -18.87 -15.66
N TYR A 1069 62.66 -17.65 -16.15
CA TYR A 1069 63.62 -16.56 -15.91
C TYR A 1069 63.23 -15.65 -14.75
N GLY A 1070 64.23 -15.09 -14.07
CA GLY A 1070 63.99 -14.04 -13.06
C GLY A 1070 63.27 -14.58 -11.84
N GLY A 1071 64.02 -15.10 -10.86
CA GLY A 1071 63.45 -15.64 -9.62
C GLY A 1071 62.65 -14.60 -8.84
N VAL A 1072 62.96 -13.31 -9.01
CA VAL A 1072 62.19 -12.19 -8.44
C VAL A 1072 61.47 -11.42 -9.53
N VAL A 1073 62.20 -10.84 -10.48
CA VAL A 1073 61.64 -9.95 -11.51
C VAL A 1073 62.00 -10.42 -12.91
N ARG A 1074 61.00 -10.48 -13.81
CA ARG A 1074 61.25 -10.46 -15.25
C ARG A 1074 60.86 -9.08 -15.81
N PRO A 1075 61.83 -8.20 -16.12
CA PRO A 1075 61.54 -6.83 -16.48
C PRO A 1075 61.22 -6.67 -17.97
N SER A 1076 60.62 -5.54 -18.29
CA SER A 1076 60.49 -4.97 -19.62
C SER A 1076 60.68 -3.47 -19.44
N GLY A 1077 61.76 -2.90 -19.99
CA GLY A 1077 62.10 -1.49 -19.81
C GLY A 1077 62.90 -1.20 -18.53
N ASN A 1078 62.55 -0.14 -17.80
CA ASN A 1078 63.33 0.36 -16.67
C ASN A 1078 62.96 -0.32 -15.34
N LEU A 1079 63.95 -0.83 -14.62
CA LEU A 1079 63.79 -1.36 -13.27
C LEU A 1079 64.73 -0.62 -12.32
N THR A 1080 64.16 0.13 -11.37
CA THR A 1080 64.91 0.78 -10.28
C THR A 1080 64.69 0.03 -8.99
N ILE A 1081 65.77 -0.32 -8.29
CA ILE A 1081 65.72 -0.98 -6.99
C ILE A 1081 66.49 -0.11 -6.01
N THR A 1082 65.77 0.54 -5.09
CA THR A 1082 66.32 1.49 -4.13
C THR A 1082 66.05 1.02 -2.70
N ASN A 1083 67.07 0.97 -1.84
CA ASN A 1083 66.92 0.55 -0.44
C ASN A 1083 66.23 -0.82 -0.27
N CYS A 1084 66.47 -1.82 -1.12
CA CYS A 1084 65.80 -3.12 -1.02
C CYS A 1084 66.74 -4.23 -0.55
N THR A 1085 66.19 -5.26 0.10
CA THR A 1085 66.91 -6.47 0.50
C THR A 1085 66.30 -7.67 -0.23
N ILE A 1086 67.08 -8.29 -1.14
CA ILE A 1086 66.61 -9.37 -2.01
C ILE A 1086 67.48 -10.63 -1.79
N VAL A 1087 66.91 -11.64 -1.13
CA VAL A 1087 67.69 -12.77 -0.57
C VAL A 1087 67.12 -14.15 -0.90
N GLY A 1088 67.99 -15.07 -1.31
CA GLY A 1088 67.67 -16.49 -1.54
C GLY A 1088 66.50 -16.79 -2.47
N ASN A 1089 66.34 -15.96 -3.50
CA ASN A 1089 65.39 -16.20 -4.57
C ASN A 1089 66.00 -17.14 -5.62
N VAL A 1090 65.15 -17.92 -6.30
CA VAL A 1090 65.59 -19.02 -7.16
C VAL A 1090 65.00 -18.91 -8.56
N SER A 1091 65.85 -19.02 -9.58
CA SER A 1091 65.46 -19.31 -10.96
C SER A 1091 66.00 -20.68 -11.39
N GLU A 1092 65.13 -21.54 -11.94
CA GLU A 1092 65.57 -22.80 -12.57
C GLU A 1092 66.21 -22.56 -13.96
N SER A 1093 66.43 -21.30 -14.35
CA SER A 1093 67.14 -20.93 -15.57
C SER A 1093 68.15 -19.79 -15.29
N TRP A 1094 67.98 -18.60 -15.89
CA TRP A 1094 68.89 -17.46 -15.74
C TRP A 1094 68.30 -16.36 -14.84
N GLY A 1095 69.16 -15.72 -14.05
CA GLY A 1095 68.81 -14.55 -13.24
C GLY A 1095 68.03 -14.94 -11.98
N GLY A 1096 68.70 -15.27 -10.88
CA GLY A 1096 68.03 -15.60 -9.62
C GLY A 1096 67.26 -14.40 -9.05
N VAL A 1097 67.72 -13.18 -9.31
CA VAL A 1097 66.92 -11.96 -9.13
C VAL A 1097 66.28 -11.54 -10.45
N VAL A 1098 67.10 -11.30 -11.48
CA VAL A 1098 66.64 -10.65 -12.73
C VAL A 1098 67.49 -11.05 -13.94
N ILE A 1099 66.86 -11.13 -15.13
CA ILE A 1099 67.54 -11.19 -16.43
C ILE A 1099 67.17 -9.98 -17.31
N LEU A 1100 68.16 -9.45 -18.03
CA LEU A 1100 68.03 -8.24 -18.87
C LEU A 1100 68.31 -8.53 -20.34
N PHE A 1101 67.31 -8.26 -21.19
CA PHE A 1101 67.41 -8.33 -22.65
C PHE A 1101 67.56 -6.93 -23.27
N GLU A 1102 67.59 -6.86 -24.59
CA GLU A 1102 67.78 -5.60 -25.31
C GLU A 1102 66.66 -4.61 -24.96
N GLY A 1103 67.06 -3.41 -24.52
CA GLY A 1103 66.13 -2.37 -24.04
C GLY A 1103 65.85 -2.41 -22.53
N ASP A 1104 66.15 -3.52 -21.83
CA ASP A 1104 65.99 -3.61 -20.39
C ASP A 1104 67.14 -2.91 -19.65
N VAL A 1105 66.80 -2.10 -18.63
CA VAL A 1105 67.75 -1.34 -17.82
C VAL A 1105 67.52 -1.62 -16.33
N LEU A 1106 68.57 -2.04 -15.62
CA LEU A 1106 68.57 -2.16 -14.17
C LEU A 1106 69.41 -1.05 -13.51
N THR A 1107 68.83 -0.37 -12.53
CA THR A 1107 69.52 0.56 -11.64
C THR A 1107 69.35 0.09 -10.20
N LEU A 1108 70.45 -0.35 -9.58
CA LEU A 1108 70.49 -0.82 -8.20
C LEU A 1108 71.13 0.26 -7.30
N GLU A 1109 70.42 0.71 -6.27
CA GLU A 1109 70.82 1.82 -5.40
C GLU A 1109 70.59 1.46 -3.93
N ASN A 1110 71.59 1.62 -3.06
CA ASN A 1110 71.45 1.31 -1.62
C ASN A 1110 70.86 -0.08 -1.33
N SER A 1111 71.07 -1.09 -2.17
CA SER A 1111 70.31 -2.34 -2.10
C SER A 1111 71.22 -3.54 -1.90
N ILE A 1112 70.66 -4.62 -1.36
CA ILE A 1112 71.36 -5.87 -1.08
C ILE A 1112 70.80 -6.97 -2.00
N LEU A 1113 71.68 -7.66 -2.73
CA LEU A 1113 71.39 -8.92 -3.39
C LEU A 1113 72.27 -10.00 -2.75
N TRP A 1114 71.68 -11.05 -2.17
CA TRP A 1114 72.46 -12.10 -1.51
C TRP A 1114 71.84 -13.49 -1.59
N GLN A 1115 72.66 -14.53 -1.65
CA GLN A 1115 72.24 -15.95 -1.66
C GLN A 1115 71.21 -16.34 -2.74
N ASN A 1116 70.96 -15.50 -3.75
CA ASN A 1116 70.09 -15.85 -4.85
C ASN A 1116 70.73 -16.94 -5.73
N GLN A 1117 69.92 -17.72 -6.43
CA GLN A 1117 70.38 -18.87 -7.20
C GLN A 1117 69.76 -18.91 -8.59
N ALA A 1118 70.59 -19.20 -9.59
CA ALA A 1118 70.18 -19.49 -10.95
C ALA A 1118 70.82 -20.82 -11.39
N THR A 1119 70.05 -21.68 -12.05
CA THR A 1119 70.59 -22.98 -12.50
C THR A 1119 71.58 -22.83 -13.65
N ASP A 1120 71.33 -21.88 -14.56
CA ASP A 1120 72.14 -21.71 -15.77
C ASP A 1120 73.25 -20.65 -15.57
N ALA A 1121 72.86 -19.40 -15.28
CA ALA A 1121 73.80 -18.28 -15.08
C ALA A 1121 73.16 -17.06 -14.40
N GLY A 1122 73.99 -16.27 -13.72
CA GLY A 1122 73.59 -15.02 -13.04
C GLY A 1122 72.72 -15.32 -11.82
N ASN A 1123 73.34 -15.80 -10.75
CA ASN A 1123 72.69 -16.05 -9.46
C ASN A 1123 72.00 -14.79 -8.93
N ASP A 1124 72.66 -13.63 -8.99
CA ASP A 1124 72.02 -12.35 -8.71
C ASP A 1124 71.42 -11.74 -9.98
N VAL A 1125 72.25 -11.12 -10.84
CA VAL A 1125 71.82 -10.44 -12.06
C VAL A 1125 72.39 -11.13 -13.30
N ALA A 1126 71.55 -11.37 -14.31
CA ALA A 1126 71.96 -11.87 -15.63
C ALA A 1126 71.79 -10.78 -16.71
N VAL A 1127 72.88 -10.11 -17.09
CA VAL A 1127 72.91 -9.15 -18.20
C VAL A 1127 73.20 -9.89 -19.50
N ASN A 1128 72.16 -10.22 -20.27
CA ASN A 1128 72.31 -10.89 -21.56
C ASN A 1128 72.63 -9.87 -22.67
N THR A 1129 71.68 -8.98 -22.96
CA THR A 1129 71.84 -7.91 -23.98
C THR A 1129 71.35 -6.53 -23.51
N GLY A 1130 70.88 -6.42 -22.26
CA GLY A 1130 70.48 -5.17 -21.64
C GLY A 1130 71.63 -4.42 -20.97
N SER A 1131 71.31 -3.54 -20.02
CA SER A 1131 72.31 -2.79 -19.25
C SER A 1131 71.99 -2.74 -17.76
N ALA A 1132 73.03 -2.79 -16.93
CA ALA A 1132 72.90 -2.73 -15.47
C ALA A 1132 73.91 -1.76 -14.86
N SER A 1133 73.47 -1.03 -13.84
CA SER A 1133 74.34 -0.23 -12.98
C SER A 1133 73.96 -0.43 -11.52
N ALA A 1134 74.97 -0.41 -10.65
CA ALA A 1134 74.81 -0.52 -9.20
C ALA A 1134 75.62 0.59 -8.52
N HIS A 1135 74.99 1.28 -7.56
CA HIS A 1135 75.61 2.33 -6.79
C HIS A 1135 75.31 2.14 -5.31
N TYR A 1136 76.32 2.26 -4.45
CA TYR A 1136 76.15 2.12 -3.01
C TYR A 1136 75.38 0.84 -2.62
N SER A 1137 75.65 -0.28 -3.30
CA SER A 1137 74.91 -1.53 -3.13
C SER A 1137 75.81 -2.69 -2.70
N LEU A 1138 75.23 -3.68 -2.02
CA LEU A 1138 75.90 -4.85 -1.45
C LEU A 1138 75.55 -6.11 -2.24
N PHE A 1139 76.49 -6.60 -3.06
CA PHE A 1139 76.34 -7.84 -3.82
C PHE A 1139 77.73 -8.37 -4.24
N ASP A 1140 77.87 -9.68 -4.44
CA ASP A 1140 79.10 -10.26 -4.99
C ASP A 1140 79.03 -10.24 -6.53
N PRO A 1141 79.85 -9.43 -7.23
CA PRO A 1141 79.81 -9.36 -8.69
C PRO A 1141 80.10 -10.70 -9.38
N SER A 1142 80.76 -11.65 -8.71
CA SER A 1142 81.02 -12.99 -9.25
C SER A 1142 79.77 -13.86 -9.34
N GLN A 1143 78.71 -13.51 -8.59
CA GLN A 1143 77.40 -14.14 -8.67
C GLN A 1143 76.56 -13.60 -9.84
N SER A 1144 77.02 -12.55 -10.52
CA SER A 1144 76.33 -11.97 -11.68
C SER A 1144 76.96 -12.42 -13.00
N TYR A 1145 76.13 -12.45 -14.05
CA TYR A 1145 76.57 -12.72 -15.43
C TYR A 1145 76.49 -11.43 -16.25
N GLY A 1146 77.57 -11.09 -16.97
CA GLY A 1146 77.70 -9.84 -17.72
C GLY A 1146 78.21 -8.67 -16.87
N SER A 1147 78.34 -7.49 -17.48
CA SER A 1147 78.95 -6.32 -16.83
C SER A 1147 77.91 -5.46 -16.11
N ILE A 1148 78.13 -5.21 -14.83
CA ILE A 1148 77.39 -4.23 -14.03
C ILE A 1148 78.30 -3.04 -13.76
N SER A 1149 77.89 -1.85 -14.19
CA SER A 1149 78.65 -0.61 -14.03
C SER A 1149 78.31 0.11 -12.71
N GLY A 1150 79.00 1.21 -12.39
CA GLY A 1150 78.70 2.05 -11.21
C GLY A 1150 79.81 2.08 -10.17
N THR A 1151 79.54 2.66 -9.00
CA THR A 1151 80.57 2.99 -7.98
C THR A 1151 80.08 2.74 -6.55
N SER A 1152 81.04 2.64 -5.61
CA SER A 1152 80.77 2.51 -4.17
C SER A 1152 80.01 1.24 -3.76
N ASN A 1153 80.13 0.15 -4.51
CA ASN A 1153 79.53 -1.14 -4.17
C ASN A 1153 80.44 -1.98 -3.27
N LEU A 1154 79.83 -2.82 -2.44
CA LEU A 1154 80.48 -3.72 -1.48
C LEU A 1154 80.18 -5.19 -1.86
N SER A 1155 81.08 -6.10 -1.51
CA SER A 1155 80.96 -7.54 -1.85
C SER A 1155 81.15 -8.50 -0.67
N ASP A 1156 81.32 -7.95 0.54
CA ASP A 1156 81.40 -8.75 1.77
C ASP A 1156 80.00 -9.26 2.16
N SER A 1157 79.94 -10.41 2.82
CA SER A 1157 78.65 -11.01 3.20
C SER A 1157 77.87 -10.12 4.17
N PRO A 1158 76.60 -9.78 3.88
CA PRO A 1158 75.70 -9.23 4.89
C PRO A 1158 75.54 -10.24 6.03
N VAL A 1159 75.35 -9.71 7.24
CA VAL A 1159 75.05 -10.51 8.43
C VAL A 1159 73.66 -10.13 8.91
N PHE A 1160 72.68 -10.98 8.59
CA PHE A 1160 71.29 -10.81 9.01
C PHE A 1160 71.06 -11.39 10.40
N VAL A 1161 70.00 -10.93 11.10
CA VAL A 1161 69.60 -11.44 12.41
C VAL A 1161 69.27 -12.93 12.30
N ASP A 1162 68.34 -13.28 11.43
CA ASP A 1162 67.94 -14.66 11.14
C ASP A 1162 67.29 -14.76 9.75
N SER A 1163 68.07 -15.10 8.71
CA SER A 1163 67.61 -15.00 7.32
C SER A 1163 66.55 -16.03 6.93
N ASP A 1164 66.43 -17.11 7.68
CA ASP A 1164 65.55 -18.24 7.40
C ASP A 1164 64.46 -18.36 8.48
N GLY A 1165 64.38 -17.37 9.36
CA GLY A 1165 63.48 -17.35 10.49
C GLY A 1165 63.67 -18.53 11.47
N SER A 1166 62.71 -18.64 12.38
CA SER A 1166 62.69 -19.71 13.38
C SER A 1166 62.35 -21.08 12.79
N ASP A 1167 61.67 -21.12 11.64
CA ASP A 1167 61.34 -22.37 10.95
C ASP A 1167 62.49 -22.92 10.10
N GLY A 1168 63.54 -22.13 9.86
CA GLY A 1168 64.70 -22.52 9.07
C GLY A 1168 64.36 -22.67 7.57
N ILE A 1169 63.27 -22.03 7.12
CA ILE A 1169 62.80 -22.04 5.74
C ILE A 1169 62.74 -20.59 5.27
N MET A 1170 63.68 -20.19 4.42
CA MET A 1170 63.64 -18.87 3.82
C MET A 1170 62.37 -18.64 2.96
N GLY A 1171 61.86 -17.41 2.98
CA GLY A 1171 60.67 -17.00 2.25
C GLY A 1171 59.39 -17.13 3.06
N THR A 1172 59.49 -17.23 4.38
CA THR A 1172 58.37 -17.32 5.31
C THR A 1172 58.17 -16.04 6.10
N LEU A 1173 57.04 -15.94 6.80
CA LEU A 1173 56.65 -14.70 7.49
C LEU A 1173 57.61 -14.35 8.65
N ASP A 1174 58.36 -15.32 9.15
CA ASP A 1174 59.34 -15.20 10.25
C ASP A 1174 60.78 -14.87 9.81
N ASP A 1175 61.06 -14.72 8.51
CA ASP A 1175 62.34 -14.21 8.01
C ASP A 1175 62.70 -12.84 8.65
N ASP A 1176 63.87 -12.74 9.29
CA ASP A 1176 64.41 -11.51 9.88
C ASP A 1176 65.69 -11.05 9.16
N LEU A 1177 65.46 -10.26 8.11
CA LEU A 1177 66.50 -9.70 7.23
C LEU A 1177 67.10 -8.38 7.75
N GLN A 1178 66.90 -8.05 9.03
CA GLN A 1178 67.57 -6.92 9.66
C GLN A 1178 69.06 -7.23 9.90
N PHE A 1179 69.89 -6.20 9.99
CA PHE A 1179 71.32 -6.41 10.24
C PHE A 1179 71.64 -6.76 11.70
N GLN A 1180 72.66 -7.61 11.87
CA GLN A 1180 73.40 -7.72 13.11
C GLN A 1180 74.54 -6.69 13.17
N ALA A 1181 75.01 -6.42 14.39
CA ALA A 1181 76.18 -5.56 14.63
C ALA A 1181 77.39 -6.03 13.80
N GLY A 1182 77.97 -5.12 13.00
CA GLY A 1182 79.15 -5.40 12.19
C GLY A 1182 78.85 -5.87 10.76
N SER A 1183 77.58 -5.90 10.34
CA SER A 1183 77.24 -6.12 8.93
C SER A 1183 77.89 -5.04 8.03
N PRO A 1184 78.47 -5.40 6.87
CA PRO A 1184 79.19 -4.47 6.00
C PRO A 1184 78.32 -3.38 5.38
N GLY A 1185 76.99 -3.55 5.35
CA GLY A 1185 76.06 -2.56 4.79
C GLY A 1185 75.72 -1.38 5.72
N ILE A 1186 76.15 -1.42 6.98
CA ILE A 1186 75.79 -0.42 8.00
C ILE A 1186 76.50 0.92 7.73
N ASN A 1187 75.72 2.01 7.62
CA ASN A 1187 76.12 3.39 7.36
C ASN A 1187 76.94 3.56 6.06
N GLN A 1188 76.68 2.73 5.05
CA GLN A 1188 77.41 2.75 3.76
C GLN A 1188 76.59 3.24 2.57
N GLY A 1189 75.32 3.61 2.76
CA GLY A 1189 74.43 4.09 1.71
C GLY A 1189 74.56 5.60 1.41
N SER A 1190 73.78 6.07 0.44
CA SER A 1190 73.70 7.48 0.02
C SER A 1190 72.27 8.01 0.07
N THR A 1191 72.11 9.30 0.37
CA THR A 1191 70.81 10.00 0.34
C THR A 1191 70.54 10.73 -0.99
N SER A 1192 71.43 10.59 -1.97
CA SER A 1192 71.41 11.38 -3.22
C SER A 1192 70.50 10.84 -4.34
N PHE A 1193 69.78 9.76 -4.09
CA PHE A 1193 68.98 9.07 -5.11
C PHE A 1193 67.56 9.62 -5.21
N THR A 1194 66.97 9.55 -6.40
CA THR A 1194 65.63 10.09 -6.68
C THR A 1194 64.55 9.41 -5.83
N ASN A 1195 64.64 8.08 -5.68
CA ASN A 1195 63.69 7.27 -4.94
C ASN A 1195 64.14 7.00 -3.48
N TYR A 1196 65.07 7.80 -2.95
CA TYR A 1196 65.51 7.67 -1.56
C TYR A 1196 64.37 8.03 -0.59
N SER A 1197 64.07 7.09 0.31
CA SER A 1197 63.14 7.31 1.42
C SER A 1197 63.87 7.61 2.72
N THR A 1198 63.36 8.56 3.50
CA THR A 1198 63.91 8.92 4.82
C THR A 1198 63.56 7.91 5.91
N THR A 1199 62.74 6.90 5.60
CA THR A 1199 62.41 5.80 6.50
C THR A 1199 62.74 4.44 5.88
N ASP A 1200 62.94 3.43 6.71
CA ASP A 1200 63.11 2.04 6.32
C ASP A 1200 61.75 1.31 6.16
N LEU A 1201 61.78 0.00 5.89
CA LEU A 1201 60.60 -0.86 5.74
C LEU A 1201 59.70 -0.87 7.00
N LEU A 1202 60.30 -0.77 8.19
CA LEU A 1202 59.58 -0.71 9.47
C LEU A 1202 59.11 0.71 9.81
N LYS A 1203 59.22 1.64 8.83
CA LYS A 1203 58.92 3.07 8.96
C LYS A 1203 59.77 3.77 10.03
N GLN A 1204 60.93 3.20 10.39
CA GLN A 1204 61.91 3.83 11.27
C GLN A 1204 62.72 4.85 10.47
N SER A 1205 63.10 5.97 11.09
CA SER A 1205 63.91 6.99 10.42
C SER A 1205 65.29 6.46 10.07
N ARG A 1206 65.84 6.87 8.93
CA ARG A 1206 67.26 6.66 8.60
C ARG A 1206 68.08 7.84 9.10
N SER A 1207 69.22 7.60 9.74
CA SER A 1207 70.00 8.63 10.44
C SER A 1207 71.46 8.63 10.00
N GLY A 1208 72.01 9.81 9.68
CA GLY A 1208 73.39 9.89 9.20
C GLY A 1208 73.53 9.41 7.75
N LEU A 1209 74.49 8.52 7.50
CA LEU A 1209 74.56 7.79 6.23
C LEU A 1209 73.62 6.59 6.34
N PRO A 1210 72.65 6.41 5.43
CA PRO A 1210 71.68 5.33 5.53
C PRO A 1210 72.36 3.96 5.39
N ASP A 1211 71.76 2.92 5.94
CA ASP A 1211 72.18 1.55 5.68
C ASP A 1211 71.78 1.10 4.27
N MET A 1212 72.60 0.22 3.67
CA MET A 1212 72.18 -0.49 2.46
C MET A 1212 71.09 -1.51 2.82
N GLY A 1213 70.02 -1.57 2.03
CA GLY A 1213 68.92 -2.52 2.18
C GLY A 1213 67.64 -1.92 2.74
N ALA A 1214 66.65 -2.79 2.97
CA ALA A 1214 65.30 -2.44 3.38
C ALA A 1214 65.18 -1.95 4.83
N TYR A 1215 66.16 -2.23 5.68
CA TYR A 1215 66.12 -1.98 7.12
C TYR A 1215 67.25 -1.04 7.54
N GLU A 1216 67.01 -0.22 8.56
CA GLU A 1216 68.04 0.59 9.21
C GLU A 1216 68.46 -0.05 10.55
N TYR A 1217 69.76 -0.21 10.78
CA TYR A 1217 70.31 -0.75 12.01
C TYR A 1217 70.41 0.31 13.11
N TRP A 1218 69.86 0.00 14.28
CA TRP A 1218 69.97 0.83 15.48
C TRP A 1218 70.72 0.08 16.59
N SER A 1219 71.79 0.68 17.11
CA SER A 1219 72.64 0.06 18.14
C SER A 1219 71.96 -0.14 19.51
N ASP A 1220 70.86 0.57 19.78
CA ASP A 1220 70.21 0.64 21.10
C ASP A 1220 68.70 0.30 21.09
N SER A 1221 68.19 -0.39 20.08
CA SER A 1221 66.79 -0.87 20.08
C SER A 1221 66.70 -2.18 19.32
N PRO A 1222 66.23 -3.29 19.93
CA PRO A 1222 65.73 -4.42 19.17
C PRO A 1222 64.35 -4.04 18.61
N PRO A 1223 64.21 -3.74 17.31
CA PRO A 1223 62.91 -3.76 16.65
C PRO A 1223 62.32 -5.17 16.77
N GLN A 1224 61.19 -5.27 17.46
CA GLN A 1224 60.35 -6.46 17.45
C GLN A 1224 59.19 -6.18 16.50
N PHE A 1225 58.88 -7.12 15.60
CA PHE A 1225 57.57 -7.13 14.95
C PHE A 1225 56.51 -7.26 16.07
N THR A 1226 55.80 -6.18 16.38
CA THR A 1226 54.58 -6.29 17.18
C THR A 1226 53.48 -6.80 16.24
N SER A 1227 53.37 -8.13 16.12
CA SER A 1227 52.22 -8.75 15.46
C SER A 1227 50.96 -8.39 16.25
N SER A 1228 50.16 -7.45 15.73
CA SER A 1228 48.84 -7.14 16.28
C SER A 1228 47.77 -8.18 15.89
N SER A 1229 48.15 -9.27 15.22
CA SER A 1229 47.33 -10.45 15.04
C SER A 1229 48.13 -11.68 15.48
N THR A 1230 47.58 -12.46 16.41
CA THR A 1230 48.08 -13.79 16.74
C THR A 1230 47.92 -14.67 15.50
N VAL A 1231 48.96 -14.75 14.67
CA VAL A 1231 49.12 -15.83 13.71
C VAL A 1231 49.38 -17.10 14.52
N SER A 1232 48.43 -18.03 14.49
CA SER A 1232 48.60 -19.32 15.17
C SER A 1232 49.69 -20.11 14.46
N ALA A 1233 50.49 -20.89 15.20
CA ALA A 1233 51.54 -21.76 14.68
C ALA A 1233 51.07 -22.82 13.66
N ALA A 1234 49.78 -22.86 13.31
CA ALA A 1234 49.24 -23.68 12.23
C ALA A 1234 49.49 -23.08 10.83
N GLU A 1235 49.69 -21.76 10.67
CA GLU A 1235 49.88 -21.12 9.34
C GLU A 1235 51.26 -21.38 8.71
N ASN A 1236 52.25 -21.90 9.46
CA ASN A 1236 53.59 -22.23 8.93
C ASN A 1236 53.79 -23.74 8.59
N GLN A 1237 52.74 -24.59 8.59
CA GLN A 1237 52.89 -26.06 8.42
C GLN A 1237 52.40 -26.67 7.10
N THR A 1238 52.05 -25.88 6.08
CA THR A 1238 51.69 -26.42 4.75
C THR A 1238 52.57 -25.90 3.64
#